data_AF-A0A5K0VPE6-F1
#
_entry.id   AF-A0A5K0VPE6-F1
#
_cell.length_a   1.000
_cell.length_b   1.000
_cell.length_c   1.000
_cell.angle_alpha   90.00
_cell.angle_beta   90.00
_cell.angle_gamma   90.00
#
_symmetry.space_group_name_H-M   'P 1'
#
loop_
_entity.id
_entity.type
_entity.pdbx_description
1 polymer ?
#
loop_
_entity_poly.entity_id
_entity_poly.type
_entity_poly.pdbx_seq_one_letter_code
_entity_poly.pdbx_strand_id
1 'polypeptide(L)'
;MEEKRASLPSVSLSHFFFFFLFLSLEFFVIESLNPEGQALLAWKNSLNGSTEGLRDWNPVDRDPCKWYGILCNANGEVIKVSLRSLPLHGPLPSGLSALKSLQTLILTGANLTGSIPREFGDFSQLTFLDLSHNGVNGAIPTEICRLTRLEKLYLNSNFLEGPIPADIGNLTSLSWLILYDNQLNGVVPSSIGNLKNLTVFRAGGNANLQGPLPAEIGNCTELTMLGLAETSITGPLPTTLGQLKNLQTLAIYTAMLSGPIPKELGDCPQLDSIYLYENSLSGSIPRELGRLSNLQNLLLWQNSLVGTIPPEISNCSSLVVIDLSMNTLTGSIPQNFGNLANLEEILLSSNQISGSLPSSLVKCTALTHIEVDNNEITGQIPPELGTLKNLTLLYLWENKIEGTIPSTLADCENLEALDLSQNNLVGPIPKQIFSLKNLTKLLLLSNDLSGPIPAEIGNCTSLVRLRASNNRLSGSIPSEIGSLSSLNFLDLGQNQLIGSIPPEISSCTGLQFLDLHSNSLSGNIPESIGRLVGLQVIDISENYLTGDFPPALGSLTSLTKLMLGYNNFSSRIPAELGRCSKLQLLDLSSNRFTGEIPPELGSLPSLAISLNLSKNFLTGQIPREFSGLVKLGTLDLSHNLLTGDLSVLSTLQNLVTLNVSFNNFSGALPDTPFFKKLPLSDLTGNSALCISGDSCSRMPSAAKSSILKLAMSLLLSATALLLLLALYMLIKVRNGAPDDTGDPEIAPPWSITLFQKRDILVDDILRSLIPGNIIGKGCSGVVYRALLCGGDSIAVKRLWPSKKCSELAFASETNTLGSIRHKNIVRLLGYCSNRSTKLLLYDYMPNGSLGSLLHDENGKGVVVEWEMRYNILLGAAQGLAYLHHDCIPPILHRDVKANNILLGQRYEPYLADFGLAKLLNEDNMSYSRSSPHLAGSYGYIAP
;
A
#
# COMPACT_ATOMS: atom_id res chain seq x y z
N MET A 1 -67.82 16.90 -85.24
CA MET A 1 -66.94 17.16 -86.40
C MET A 1 -65.62 16.49 -86.09
N GLU A 2 -65.10 15.48 -86.75
CA GLU A 2 -65.43 14.64 -87.92
C GLU A 2 -64.64 13.33 -87.61
N GLU A 3 -65.25 12.15 -87.68
CA GLU A 3 -65.15 11.20 -88.81
C GLU A 3 -63.68 10.84 -89.18
N LYS A 4 -63.25 9.59 -89.36
CA LYS A 4 -63.87 8.36 -89.90
C LYS A 4 -62.91 7.19 -89.59
N ARG A 5 -63.37 6.04 -89.07
CA ARG A 5 -63.79 4.81 -89.81
C ARG A 5 -62.65 4.14 -90.60
N ALA A 6 -62.24 2.93 -90.19
CA ALA A 6 -62.77 1.60 -90.60
C ALA A 6 -61.79 0.98 -91.63
N SER A 7 -61.54 -0.31 -91.79
CA SER A 7 -62.28 -1.56 -91.51
C SER A 7 -61.34 -2.74 -91.83
N LEU A 8 -61.37 -3.80 -91.00
CA LEU A 8 -61.67 -5.24 -91.30
C LEU A 8 -61.36 -5.83 -92.72
N PRO A 9 -61.36 -7.17 -92.94
CA PRO A 9 -60.91 -8.30 -92.12
C PRO A 9 -60.33 -9.52 -92.92
N SER A 10 -59.80 -10.50 -92.18
CA SER A 10 -60.00 -11.97 -92.31
C SER A 10 -59.44 -12.83 -93.47
N VAL A 11 -59.14 -14.07 -93.03
CA VAL A 11 -59.05 -15.37 -93.76
C VAL A 11 -57.67 -15.69 -94.35
N SER A 12 -57.13 -16.91 -94.34
CA SER A 12 -57.05 -18.09 -93.45
C SER A 12 -56.14 -19.08 -94.20
N LEU A 13 -55.52 -19.99 -93.45
CA LEU A 13 -55.02 -21.32 -93.83
C LEU A 13 -53.69 -21.49 -94.58
N SER A 14 -52.85 -22.29 -93.90
CA SER A 14 -52.16 -23.50 -94.41
C SER A 14 -50.68 -23.40 -94.84
N HIS A 15 -49.82 -23.67 -93.85
CA HIS A 15 -48.67 -24.60 -93.85
C HIS A 15 -47.78 -24.74 -95.11
N PHE A 16 -46.49 -24.42 -94.98
CA PHE A 16 -45.36 -25.33 -95.32
C PHE A 16 -43.98 -24.83 -94.77
N PHE A 17 -43.34 -25.68 -93.97
CA PHE A 17 -41.89 -25.95 -93.74
C PHE A 17 -40.77 -24.87 -93.55
N PHE A 18 -40.07 -25.02 -92.41
CA PHE A 18 -38.62 -24.84 -92.08
C PHE A 18 -37.91 -23.47 -92.27
N PHE A 19 -37.48 -22.82 -91.17
CA PHE A 19 -36.12 -22.91 -90.58
C PHE A 19 -35.98 -22.05 -89.31
N PHE A 20 -35.08 -22.50 -88.43
CA PHE A 20 -34.75 -22.02 -87.09
C PHE A 20 -34.31 -20.54 -86.98
N LEU A 21 -34.82 -19.84 -85.95
CA LEU A 21 -34.00 -18.98 -85.11
C LEU A 21 -34.61 -18.94 -83.69
N PHE A 22 -34.07 -19.77 -82.80
CA PHE A 22 -34.21 -19.61 -81.36
C PHE A 22 -33.43 -18.35 -80.96
N LEU A 23 -34.11 -17.33 -80.42
CA LEU A 23 -33.46 -16.39 -79.51
C LEU A 23 -34.10 -16.56 -78.14
N SER A 24 -33.32 -17.19 -77.27
CA SER A 24 -33.49 -17.31 -75.83
C SER A 24 -33.57 -15.92 -75.19
N LEU A 25 -34.77 -15.50 -74.81
CA LEU A 25 -34.95 -14.51 -73.75
C LEU A 25 -34.90 -15.26 -72.42
N GLU A 26 -33.70 -15.41 -71.88
CA GLU A 26 -33.52 -15.75 -70.47
C GLU A 26 -34.10 -14.58 -69.65
N PHE A 27 -35.20 -14.85 -68.97
CA PHE A 27 -35.63 -14.03 -67.84
C PHE A 27 -34.56 -14.17 -66.75
N PHE A 28 -33.66 -13.19 -66.65
CA PHE A 28 -32.84 -13.01 -65.45
C PHE A 28 -33.79 -12.69 -64.29
N VAL A 29 -34.08 -13.68 -63.46
CA VAL A 29 -34.68 -13.46 -62.14
C VAL A 29 -33.62 -12.74 -61.31
N ILE A 30 -33.84 -11.45 -61.01
CA ILE A 30 -33.05 -10.74 -60.01
C ILE A 30 -33.51 -11.30 -58.65
N GLU A 31 -32.79 -12.28 -58.12
CA GLU A 31 -33.03 -12.78 -56.77
C GLU A 31 -32.53 -11.75 -55.76
N SER A 32 -33.45 -11.14 -55.00
CA SER A 32 -33.11 -10.19 -53.93
C SER A 32 -32.55 -10.92 -52.72
N LEU A 33 -31.57 -10.29 -52.03
CA LEU A 33 -31.04 -10.76 -50.75
C LEU A 33 -32.15 -11.18 -49.78
N ASN A 34 -32.03 -12.38 -49.22
CA ASN A 34 -33.03 -12.94 -48.30
C ASN A 34 -33.17 -12.08 -47.01
N PRO A 35 -34.27 -12.24 -46.24
CA PRO A 35 -34.51 -11.44 -45.04
C PRO A 35 -33.40 -11.53 -43.98
N GLU A 36 -32.72 -12.68 -43.85
CA GLU A 36 -31.61 -12.86 -42.91
C GLU A 36 -30.40 -12.00 -43.30
N GLY A 37 -30.03 -12.00 -44.59
CA GLY A 37 -28.98 -11.14 -45.12
C GLY A 37 -29.32 -9.65 -45.00
N GLN A 38 -30.58 -9.28 -45.24
CA GLN A 38 -31.03 -7.89 -45.06
C GLN A 38 -30.87 -7.41 -43.62
N ALA A 39 -31.22 -8.24 -42.63
CA ALA A 39 -31.07 -7.91 -41.22
C ALA A 39 -29.59 -7.73 -40.82
N LEU A 40 -28.72 -8.64 -41.27
CA LEU A 40 -27.27 -8.54 -41.05
C LEU A 40 -26.67 -7.30 -41.70
N LEU A 41 -27.08 -6.97 -42.93
CA LEU A 41 -26.62 -5.79 -43.64
C LEU A 41 -27.10 -4.49 -42.97
N ALA A 42 -28.34 -4.47 -42.47
CA ALA A 42 -28.86 -3.34 -41.69
C ALA A 42 -28.02 -3.09 -40.44
N TRP A 43 -27.61 -4.15 -39.74
CA TRP A 43 -26.67 -4.01 -38.61
C TRP A 43 -25.30 -3.51 -39.05
N LYS A 44 -24.70 -4.07 -40.12
CA LYS A 44 -23.42 -3.57 -40.67
C LYS A 44 -23.45 -2.06 -40.94
N ASN A 45 -24.58 -1.55 -41.43
CA ASN A 45 -24.77 -0.13 -41.72
C ASN A 45 -24.96 0.75 -40.46
N SER A 46 -25.25 0.14 -39.30
CA SER A 46 -25.35 0.85 -38.01
C SER A 46 -24.02 0.97 -37.28
N LEU A 47 -22.99 0.23 -37.70
CA LEU A 47 -21.65 0.27 -37.13
C LEU A 47 -20.91 1.54 -37.55
N ASN A 48 -20.05 2.03 -36.67
CA ASN A 48 -19.31 3.30 -36.86
C ASN A 48 -17.78 3.14 -36.84
N GLY A 49 -17.28 1.91 -36.77
CA GLY A 49 -15.86 1.57 -36.90
C GLY A 49 -15.51 0.98 -38.26
N SER A 50 -14.38 0.26 -38.32
CA SER A 50 -13.89 -0.31 -39.59
C SER A 50 -14.67 -1.55 -39.97
N THR A 51 -15.32 -1.50 -41.14
CA THR A 51 -16.08 -2.62 -41.71
C THR A 51 -15.28 -3.40 -42.76
N GLU A 52 -13.97 -3.17 -42.88
CA GLU A 52 -13.07 -3.91 -43.80
C GLU A 52 -13.13 -5.43 -43.56
N GLY A 53 -13.27 -5.85 -42.30
CA GLY A 53 -13.45 -7.26 -41.94
C GLY A 53 -14.77 -7.87 -42.42
N LEU A 54 -15.75 -7.05 -42.83
CA LEU A 54 -17.06 -7.44 -43.34
C LEU A 54 -17.24 -7.06 -44.82
N ARG A 55 -16.15 -6.86 -45.56
CA ARG A 55 -16.18 -6.37 -46.96
C ARG A 55 -16.97 -7.25 -47.91
N ASP A 56 -17.04 -8.55 -47.63
CA ASP A 56 -17.74 -9.56 -48.44
C ASP A 56 -19.24 -9.66 -48.13
N TRP A 57 -19.74 -8.92 -47.13
CA TRP A 57 -21.18 -8.77 -46.89
C TRP A 57 -21.78 -7.86 -47.96
N ASN A 58 -22.21 -8.46 -49.07
CA ASN A 58 -22.59 -7.78 -50.30
C ASN A 58 -24.11 -7.83 -50.55
N PRO A 59 -24.80 -6.68 -50.74
CA PRO A 59 -26.25 -6.63 -50.99
C PRO A 59 -26.72 -7.35 -52.27
N VAL A 60 -25.80 -7.66 -53.20
CA VAL A 60 -26.13 -8.33 -54.48
C VAL A 60 -26.23 -9.85 -54.33
N ASP A 61 -25.73 -10.43 -53.23
CA ASP A 61 -25.85 -11.87 -52.99
C ASP A 61 -27.31 -12.28 -52.72
N ARG A 62 -27.66 -13.52 -53.11
CA ARG A 62 -28.99 -14.11 -52.85
C ARG A 62 -29.22 -14.32 -51.34
N ASP A 63 -28.17 -14.72 -50.63
CA ASP A 63 -28.18 -15.10 -49.22
C ASP A 63 -26.81 -14.80 -48.58
N PRO A 64 -26.74 -14.71 -47.23
CA PRO A 64 -25.50 -14.39 -46.53
C PRO A 64 -24.58 -15.61 -46.32
N CYS A 65 -24.88 -16.79 -46.88
CA CYS A 65 -24.24 -18.03 -46.47
C CYS A 65 -22.77 -18.16 -46.89
N LYS A 66 -22.29 -17.24 -47.75
CA LYS A 66 -20.88 -17.13 -48.16
C LYS A 66 -20.14 -15.97 -47.47
N TRP A 67 -20.83 -15.18 -46.65
CA TRP A 67 -20.24 -14.03 -45.97
C TRP A 67 -19.33 -14.45 -44.83
N TYR A 68 -18.29 -13.66 -44.59
CA TYR A 68 -17.36 -13.85 -43.48
C TYR A 68 -18.11 -13.94 -42.15
N GLY A 69 -17.81 -14.98 -41.38
CA GLY A 69 -18.40 -15.21 -40.06
C GLY A 69 -19.80 -15.83 -40.09
N ILE A 70 -20.39 -16.09 -41.27
CA ILE A 70 -21.73 -16.69 -41.39
C ILE A 70 -21.62 -18.18 -41.77
N LEU A 71 -22.46 -19.02 -41.15
CA LEU A 71 -22.65 -20.41 -41.53
C LEU A 71 -24.14 -20.72 -41.62
N CYS A 72 -24.54 -21.40 -42.69
CA CYS A 72 -25.92 -21.82 -42.92
C CYS A 72 -26.10 -23.34 -42.85
N ASN A 73 -27.33 -23.79 -42.60
CA ASN A 73 -27.71 -25.19 -42.71
C ASN A 73 -27.95 -25.63 -44.17
N ALA A 74 -28.32 -26.90 -44.38
CA ALA A 74 -28.60 -27.46 -45.71
C ALA A 74 -29.79 -26.79 -46.44
N ASN A 75 -30.66 -26.08 -45.71
CA ASN A 75 -31.78 -25.32 -46.27
C ASN A 75 -31.41 -23.87 -46.61
N GLY A 76 -30.15 -23.46 -46.36
CA GLY A 76 -29.69 -22.09 -46.60
C GLY A 76 -30.08 -21.08 -45.51
N GLU A 77 -30.48 -21.54 -44.32
CA GLU A 77 -30.82 -20.68 -43.18
C GLU A 77 -29.59 -20.46 -42.30
N VAL A 78 -29.37 -19.23 -41.82
CA VAL A 78 -28.23 -18.89 -40.95
C VAL A 78 -28.34 -19.59 -39.59
N ILE A 79 -27.35 -20.43 -39.27
CA ILE A 79 -27.25 -21.14 -37.99
C ILE A 79 -26.12 -20.61 -37.09
N LYS A 80 -25.14 -19.89 -37.64
CA LYS A 80 -24.07 -19.30 -36.83
C LYS A 80 -23.62 -17.96 -37.41
N VAL A 81 -23.44 -17.00 -36.50
CA VAL A 81 -22.76 -15.71 -36.72
C VAL A 81 -21.58 -15.64 -35.77
N SER A 82 -20.36 -15.46 -36.30
CA SER A 82 -19.13 -15.46 -35.52
C SER A 82 -18.15 -14.40 -36.00
N LEU A 83 -18.10 -13.29 -35.27
CA LEU A 83 -17.19 -12.17 -35.48
C LEU A 83 -16.32 -11.99 -34.23
N ARG A 84 -15.01 -12.07 -34.42
CA ARG A 84 -14.02 -12.06 -33.32
C ARG A 84 -12.93 -11.04 -33.61
N SER A 85 -12.60 -10.21 -32.62
CA SER A 85 -11.45 -9.29 -32.67
C SER A 85 -11.46 -8.35 -33.88
N LEU A 86 -12.65 -7.91 -34.32
CA LEU A 86 -12.82 -6.95 -35.41
C LEU A 86 -13.12 -5.56 -34.84
N PRO A 87 -12.46 -4.48 -35.27
CA PRO A 87 -12.71 -3.13 -34.76
C PRO A 87 -14.00 -2.53 -35.32
N LEU A 88 -15.14 -3.15 -35.03
CA LEU A 88 -16.43 -2.83 -35.63
C LEU A 88 -17.00 -1.52 -35.10
N HIS A 89 -16.89 -1.26 -33.79
CA HIS A 89 -17.51 -0.13 -33.06
C HIS A 89 -19.00 0.10 -33.33
N GLY A 90 -19.75 0.45 -32.29
CA GLY A 90 -21.18 0.77 -32.40
C GLY A 90 -22.05 -0.20 -31.61
N PRO A 91 -23.38 -0.15 -31.78
CA PRO A 91 -24.29 -0.92 -30.94
C PRO A 91 -24.30 -2.42 -31.29
N LEU A 92 -24.70 -3.24 -30.32
CA LEU A 92 -25.12 -4.61 -30.58
C LEU A 92 -26.25 -4.66 -31.63
N PRO A 93 -26.34 -5.74 -32.43
CA PRO A 93 -27.32 -5.83 -33.50
C PRO A 93 -28.75 -5.80 -32.97
N SER A 94 -29.57 -4.91 -33.52
CA SER A 94 -31.03 -4.90 -33.35
C SER A 94 -31.73 -5.24 -34.66
N GLY A 95 -32.90 -5.85 -34.59
CA GLY A 95 -33.67 -6.31 -35.76
C GLY A 95 -33.23 -7.66 -36.33
N LEU A 96 -32.56 -8.52 -35.55
CA LEU A 96 -32.14 -9.85 -36.02
C LEU A 96 -33.22 -10.95 -35.92
N SER A 97 -34.48 -10.58 -35.68
CA SER A 97 -35.60 -11.51 -35.52
C SER A 97 -35.86 -12.44 -36.72
N ALA A 98 -35.28 -12.12 -37.88
CA ALA A 98 -35.33 -12.97 -39.07
C ALA A 98 -34.52 -14.28 -38.92
N LEU A 99 -33.47 -14.30 -38.09
CA LEU A 99 -32.53 -15.43 -37.93
C LEU A 99 -33.08 -16.50 -36.96
N LYS A 100 -34.21 -17.11 -37.31
CA LYS A 100 -34.93 -18.05 -36.43
C LYS A 100 -34.20 -19.38 -36.19
N SER A 101 -33.33 -19.77 -37.12
CA SER A 101 -32.53 -21.00 -37.06
C SER A 101 -31.17 -20.81 -36.36
N LEU A 102 -30.89 -19.62 -35.83
CA LEU A 102 -29.61 -19.27 -35.21
C LEU A 102 -29.32 -20.11 -33.96
N GLN A 103 -28.21 -20.84 -33.99
CA GLN A 103 -27.72 -21.70 -32.90
C GLN A 103 -26.51 -21.09 -32.18
N THR A 104 -25.69 -20.32 -32.88
CA THR A 104 -24.46 -19.73 -32.29
C THR A 104 -24.32 -18.27 -32.68
N LEU A 105 -24.21 -17.39 -31.69
CA LEU A 105 -23.92 -15.97 -31.88
C LEU A 105 -22.67 -15.60 -31.07
N ILE A 106 -21.61 -15.24 -31.78
CA ILE A 106 -20.32 -14.87 -31.19
C ILE A 106 -19.92 -13.51 -31.73
N LEU A 107 -19.92 -12.50 -30.87
CA LEU A 107 -19.56 -11.12 -31.15
C LEU A 107 -18.61 -10.65 -30.05
N THR A 108 -17.32 -10.99 -30.15
CA THR A 108 -16.34 -10.77 -29.06
C THR A 108 -15.14 -9.94 -29.52
N GLY A 109 -14.60 -9.12 -28.62
CA GLY A 109 -13.41 -8.32 -28.90
C GLY A 109 -13.64 -7.26 -29.99
N ALA A 110 -14.88 -6.78 -30.14
CA ALA A 110 -15.30 -5.96 -31.29
C ALA A 110 -15.62 -4.50 -30.95
N ASN A 111 -15.38 -4.11 -29.71
CA ASN A 111 -15.69 -2.80 -29.15
C ASN A 111 -17.17 -2.40 -29.37
N LEU A 112 -18.06 -3.39 -29.30
CA LEU A 112 -19.50 -3.19 -29.40
C LEU A 112 -20.01 -2.54 -28.10
N THR A 113 -21.05 -1.72 -28.21
CA THR A 113 -21.61 -0.90 -27.13
C THR A 113 -23.13 -1.02 -27.08
N GLY A 114 -23.76 -0.28 -26.17
CA GLY A 114 -25.21 -0.32 -25.96
C GLY A 114 -25.66 -1.54 -25.14
N SER A 115 -26.97 -1.65 -24.92
CA SER A 115 -27.55 -2.71 -24.12
C SER A 115 -27.82 -3.98 -24.92
N ILE A 116 -27.86 -5.12 -24.22
CA ILE A 116 -28.25 -6.39 -24.85
C ILE A 116 -29.73 -6.28 -25.27
N PRO A 117 -30.07 -6.44 -26.56
CA PRO A 117 -31.45 -6.32 -27.02
C PRO A 117 -32.35 -7.43 -26.45
N ARG A 118 -33.56 -7.08 -26.00
CA ARG A 118 -34.53 -8.04 -25.44
C ARG A 118 -34.94 -9.13 -26.43
N GLU A 119 -34.95 -8.80 -27.73
CA GLU A 119 -35.21 -9.72 -28.84
C GLU A 119 -34.22 -10.88 -28.92
N PHE A 120 -33.07 -10.82 -28.25
CA PHE A 120 -32.16 -11.97 -28.17
C PHE A 120 -32.81 -13.18 -27.48
N GLY A 121 -33.83 -12.96 -26.64
CA GLY A 121 -34.65 -14.02 -26.06
C GLY A 121 -35.53 -14.78 -27.05
N ASP A 122 -35.66 -14.31 -28.31
CA ASP A 122 -36.51 -14.93 -29.33
C ASP A 122 -35.74 -15.97 -30.18
N PHE A 123 -34.42 -16.07 -30.03
CA PHE A 123 -33.57 -17.06 -30.71
C PHE A 123 -33.72 -18.47 -30.11
N SER A 124 -34.91 -19.07 -30.24
CA SER A 124 -35.25 -20.35 -29.58
C SER A 124 -34.31 -21.54 -29.88
N GLN A 125 -33.48 -21.47 -30.92
CA GLN A 125 -32.49 -22.49 -31.29
C GLN A 125 -31.08 -22.24 -30.72
N LEU A 126 -30.86 -21.10 -30.05
CA LEU A 126 -29.54 -20.66 -29.61
C LEU A 126 -28.99 -21.60 -28.51
N THR A 127 -27.79 -22.13 -28.76
CA THR A 127 -27.02 -22.97 -27.83
C THR A 127 -25.78 -22.26 -27.30
N PHE A 128 -25.25 -21.27 -28.03
CA PHE A 128 -24.09 -20.49 -27.61
C PHE A 128 -24.25 -19.01 -27.91
N LEU A 129 -24.18 -18.19 -26.86
CA LEU A 129 -24.11 -16.73 -26.92
C LEU A 129 -22.79 -16.25 -26.29
N ASP A 130 -21.97 -15.54 -27.06
CA ASP A 130 -20.73 -14.91 -26.60
C ASP A 130 -20.68 -13.45 -27.04
N LEU A 131 -20.78 -12.55 -26.06
CA LEU A 131 -20.67 -11.10 -26.20
C LEU A 131 -19.46 -10.55 -25.41
N SER A 132 -18.53 -11.42 -25.01
CA SER A 132 -17.43 -11.05 -24.11
C SER A 132 -16.45 -10.04 -24.72
N HIS A 133 -15.71 -9.33 -23.87
CA HIS A 133 -14.65 -8.38 -24.29
C HIS A 133 -15.18 -7.28 -25.21
N ASN A 134 -16.21 -6.55 -24.77
CA ASN A 134 -16.78 -5.41 -25.48
C ASN A 134 -17.05 -4.26 -24.48
N GLY A 135 -17.74 -3.21 -24.94
CA GLY A 135 -18.27 -2.13 -24.11
C GLY A 135 -19.79 -2.21 -23.93
N VAL A 136 -20.37 -3.41 -23.89
CA VAL A 136 -21.82 -3.62 -23.71
C VAL A 136 -22.22 -3.16 -22.31
N ASN A 137 -23.33 -2.44 -22.18
CA ASN A 137 -23.79 -1.85 -20.92
C ASN A 137 -25.26 -2.19 -20.61
N GLY A 138 -25.80 -1.63 -19.52
CA GLY A 138 -27.16 -1.92 -19.08
C GLY A 138 -27.30 -3.31 -18.46
N ALA A 139 -28.54 -3.68 -18.12
CA ALA A 139 -28.83 -4.95 -17.44
C ALA A 139 -28.86 -6.15 -18.39
N ILE A 140 -28.60 -7.35 -17.84
CA ILE A 140 -28.90 -8.62 -18.50
C ILE A 140 -30.43 -8.75 -18.64
N PRO A 141 -31.01 -8.76 -19.85
CA PRO A 141 -32.46 -8.85 -20.04
C PRO A 141 -33.01 -10.19 -19.57
N THR A 142 -34.15 -10.19 -18.88
CA THR A 142 -34.81 -11.43 -18.43
C THR A 142 -35.29 -12.29 -19.59
N GLU A 143 -35.49 -11.70 -20.78
CA GLU A 143 -35.86 -12.43 -21.99
C GLU A 143 -34.80 -13.45 -22.43
N ILE A 144 -33.50 -13.23 -22.11
CA ILE A 144 -32.44 -14.23 -22.37
C ILE A 144 -32.76 -15.55 -21.67
N CYS A 145 -33.45 -15.51 -20.52
CA CYS A 145 -33.82 -16.68 -19.74
C CYS A 145 -34.89 -17.56 -20.42
N ARG A 146 -35.43 -17.16 -21.58
CA ARG A 146 -36.34 -17.99 -22.41
C ARG A 146 -35.60 -19.01 -23.28
N LEU A 147 -34.28 -18.86 -23.43
CA LEU A 147 -33.43 -19.68 -24.31
C LEU A 147 -33.11 -21.05 -23.69
N THR A 148 -34.10 -21.92 -23.55
CA THR A 148 -33.96 -23.21 -22.82
C THR A 148 -32.94 -24.19 -23.40
N ARG A 149 -32.49 -23.96 -24.66
CA ARG A 149 -31.42 -24.72 -25.32
C ARG A 149 -30.02 -24.14 -25.13
N LEU A 150 -29.90 -22.99 -24.46
CA LEU A 150 -28.62 -22.31 -24.29
C LEU A 150 -27.71 -23.15 -23.38
N GLU A 151 -26.55 -23.53 -23.90
CA GLU A 151 -25.52 -24.31 -23.20
C GLU A 151 -24.39 -23.42 -22.68
N LYS A 152 -24.08 -22.33 -23.40
CA LYS A 152 -22.98 -21.42 -23.06
C LYS A 152 -23.42 -19.97 -23.17
N LEU A 153 -23.25 -19.21 -22.10
CA LEU A 153 -23.53 -17.78 -22.02
C LEU A 153 -22.31 -17.02 -21.50
N TYR A 154 -21.66 -16.29 -22.41
CA TYR A 154 -20.43 -15.55 -22.14
C TYR A 154 -20.69 -14.05 -22.30
N LEU A 155 -20.66 -13.34 -21.18
CA LEU A 155 -20.93 -11.90 -21.08
C LEU A 155 -19.80 -11.14 -20.36
N ASN A 156 -18.68 -11.81 -20.05
CA ASN A 156 -17.60 -11.23 -19.27
C ASN A 156 -16.88 -10.07 -19.95
N SER A 157 -16.19 -9.26 -19.14
CA SER A 157 -15.34 -8.15 -19.59
C SER A 157 -16.15 -7.14 -20.42
N ASN A 158 -17.20 -6.60 -19.78
CA ASN A 158 -18.15 -5.61 -20.31
C ASN A 158 -18.51 -4.60 -19.19
N PHE A 159 -19.49 -3.73 -19.43
CA PHE A 159 -20.04 -2.77 -18.46
C PHE A 159 -21.48 -3.12 -18.05
N LEU A 160 -21.82 -4.41 -17.99
CA LEU A 160 -23.17 -4.85 -17.61
C LEU A 160 -23.45 -4.52 -16.15
N GLU A 161 -24.64 -3.99 -15.88
CA GLU A 161 -25.09 -3.56 -14.55
C GLU A 161 -26.36 -4.33 -14.11
N GLY A 162 -26.88 -4.01 -12.92
CA GLY A 162 -28.08 -4.65 -12.40
C GLY A 162 -27.84 -6.10 -11.90
N PRO A 163 -28.90 -6.76 -11.43
CA PRO A 163 -28.78 -8.10 -10.85
C PRO A 163 -28.68 -9.19 -11.91
N ILE A 164 -28.08 -10.33 -11.53
CA ILE A 164 -28.25 -11.58 -12.26
C ILE A 164 -29.75 -11.94 -12.21
N PRO A 165 -30.45 -12.10 -13.36
CA PRO A 165 -31.89 -12.37 -13.37
C PRO A 165 -32.26 -13.62 -12.56
N ALA A 166 -33.31 -13.52 -11.74
CA ALA A 166 -33.82 -14.68 -10.99
C ALA A 166 -34.30 -15.80 -11.93
N ASP A 167 -34.74 -15.48 -13.14
CA ASP A 167 -35.15 -16.46 -14.15
C ASP A 167 -33.98 -17.22 -14.78
N ILE A 168 -32.72 -16.92 -14.43
CA ILE A 168 -31.54 -17.61 -14.99
C ILE A 168 -31.63 -19.13 -14.83
N GLY A 169 -32.27 -19.60 -13.74
CA GLY A 169 -32.53 -21.01 -13.48
C GLY A 169 -33.43 -21.72 -14.50
N ASN A 170 -34.10 -20.99 -15.40
CA ASN A 170 -34.90 -21.58 -16.48
C ASN A 170 -34.04 -22.10 -17.65
N LEU A 171 -32.76 -21.72 -17.70
CA LEU A 171 -31.81 -22.17 -18.72
C LEU A 171 -31.29 -23.58 -18.42
N THR A 172 -32.16 -24.58 -18.35
CA THR A 172 -31.82 -25.93 -17.84
C THR A 172 -30.74 -26.67 -18.62
N SER A 173 -30.46 -26.28 -19.87
CA SER A 173 -29.34 -26.82 -20.67
C SER A 173 -28.00 -26.15 -20.39
N LEU A 174 -27.98 -25.06 -19.62
CA LEU A 174 -26.80 -24.21 -19.45
C LEU A 174 -25.70 -24.96 -18.69
N SER A 175 -24.53 -24.98 -19.31
CA SER A 175 -23.32 -25.61 -18.78
C SER A 175 -22.25 -24.58 -18.41
N TRP A 176 -22.14 -23.47 -19.16
CA TRP A 176 -21.17 -22.42 -18.87
C TRP A 176 -21.88 -21.07 -18.69
N LEU A 177 -21.74 -20.50 -17.50
CA LEU A 177 -22.21 -19.15 -17.17
C LEU A 177 -21.03 -18.27 -16.79
N ILE A 178 -20.65 -17.38 -17.71
CA ILE A 178 -19.43 -16.56 -17.61
C ILE A 178 -19.80 -15.08 -17.61
N LEU A 179 -19.75 -14.46 -16.44
CA LEU A 179 -20.24 -13.11 -16.14
C LEU A 179 -19.17 -12.19 -15.51
N TYR A 180 -17.94 -12.69 -15.34
CA TYR A 180 -16.90 -11.96 -14.62
C TYR A 180 -16.50 -10.62 -15.28
N ASP A 181 -15.84 -9.73 -14.55
CA ASP A 181 -15.42 -8.39 -15.02
C ASP A 181 -16.57 -7.58 -15.62
N ASN A 182 -17.54 -7.22 -14.76
CA ASN A 182 -18.68 -6.39 -15.10
C ASN A 182 -19.02 -5.47 -13.90
N GLN A 183 -20.17 -4.81 -13.94
CA GLN A 183 -20.71 -3.97 -12.86
C GLN A 183 -21.98 -4.59 -12.26
N LEU A 184 -22.13 -5.91 -12.32
CA LEU A 184 -23.30 -6.61 -11.81
C LEU A 184 -23.41 -6.39 -10.29
N ASN A 185 -24.66 -6.28 -9.83
CA ASN A 185 -24.99 -6.05 -8.43
C ASN A 185 -26.03 -7.05 -7.92
N GLY A 186 -26.57 -6.82 -6.72
CA GLY A 186 -27.58 -7.71 -6.14
C GLY A 186 -26.96 -9.01 -5.66
N VAL A 187 -27.70 -10.12 -5.72
CA VAL A 187 -27.28 -11.42 -5.17
C VAL A 187 -27.17 -12.48 -6.24
N VAL A 188 -26.40 -13.54 -5.99
CA VAL A 188 -26.51 -14.78 -6.76
C VAL A 188 -27.89 -15.39 -6.47
N PRO A 189 -28.78 -15.54 -7.47
CA PRO A 189 -30.14 -16.01 -7.23
C PRO A 189 -30.16 -17.49 -6.85
N SER A 190 -31.03 -17.87 -5.91
CA SER A 190 -31.18 -19.28 -5.49
C SER A 190 -31.62 -20.22 -6.62
N SER A 191 -32.26 -19.67 -7.66
CA SER A 191 -32.62 -20.40 -8.87
C SER A 191 -31.43 -20.99 -9.63
N ILE A 192 -30.19 -20.57 -9.34
CA ILE A 192 -28.97 -21.19 -9.88
C ILE A 192 -28.97 -22.71 -9.64
N GLY A 193 -29.53 -23.18 -8.52
CA GLY A 193 -29.61 -24.61 -8.21
C GLY A 193 -30.49 -25.45 -9.14
N ASN A 194 -31.25 -24.81 -10.05
CA ASN A 194 -32.01 -25.49 -11.10
C ASN A 194 -31.13 -25.85 -12.32
N LEU A 195 -29.95 -25.24 -12.45
CA LEU A 195 -29.03 -25.47 -13.57
C LEU A 195 -28.23 -26.76 -13.38
N LYS A 196 -28.88 -27.91 -13.57
CA LYS A 196 -28.28 -29.23 -13.30
C LYS A 196 -27.08 -29.57 -14.18
N ASN A 197 -26.99 -28.97 -15.36
CA ASN A 197 -25.89 -29.19 -16.30
C ASN A 197 -24.72 -28.19 -16.13
N LEU A 198 -24.82 -27.28 -15.15
CA LEU A 198 -23.85 -26.21 -14.95
C LEU A 198 -22.50 -26.79 -14.51
N THR A 199 -21.48 -26.63 -15.34
CA THR A 199 -20.11 -27.09 -15.10
C THR A 199 -19.19 -25.95 -14.69
N VAL A 200 -19.42 -24.74 -15.21
CA VAL A 200 -18.60 -23.56 -14.90
C VAL A 200 -19.49 -22.37 -14.58
N PHE A 201 -19.30 -21.80 -13.39
CA PHE A 201 -19.88 -20.53 -12.99
C PHE A 201 -18.80 -19.56 -12.56
N ARG A 202 -18.62 -18.47 -13.32
CA ARG A 202 -17.65 -17.41 -13.01
C ARG A 202 -18.32 -16.05 -13.07
N ALA A 203 -18.40 -15.36 -11.94
CA ALA A 203 -18.96 -14.01 -11.83
C ALA A 203 -18.07 -13.07 -10.98
N GLY A 204 -16.79 -13.38 -10.83
CA GLY A 204 -15.82 -12.53 -10.14
C GLY A 204 -15.60 -11.16 -10.81
N GLY A 205 -14.89 -10.24 -10.16
CA GLY A 205 -14.66 -8.88 -10.70
C GLY A 205 -15.93 -8.04 -10.82
N ASN A 206 -16.99 -8.42 -10.08
CA ASN A 206 -18.24 -7.67 -9.96
C ASN A 206 -18.34 -7.15 -8.53
N ALA A 207 -17.72 -6.00 -8.27
CA ALA A 207 -17.53 -5.47 -6.91
C ALA A 207 -18.83 -5.34 -6.10
N ASN A 208 -19.99 -5.13 -6.76
CA ASN A 208 -21.29 -4.94 -6.10
C ASN A 208 -22.15 -6.22 -6.04
N LEU A 209 -21.66 -7.35 -6.55
CA LEU A 209 -22.33 -8.64 -6.40
C LEU A 209 -22.15 -9.09 -4.94
N GLN A 210 -23.24 -9.11 -4.19
CA GLN A 210 -23.26 -9.17 -2.75
C GLN A 210 -24.18 -10.25 -2.19
N GLY A 211 -24.29 -10.29 -0.86
CA GLY A 211 -25.12 -11.26 -0.14
C GLY A 211 -24.47 -12.64 -0.02
N PRO A 212 -25.12 -13.58 0.68
CA PRO A 212 -24.58 -14.92 0.88
C PRO A 212 -24.63 -15.74 -0.41
N LEU A 213 -23.65 -16.64 -0.58
CA LEU A 213 -23.71 -17.69 -1.58
C LEU A 213 -24.92 -18.61 -1.27
N PRO A 214 -25.94 -18.70 -2.16
CA PRO A 214 -27.14 -19.50 -1.89
C PRO A 214 -26.80 -20.97 -1.68
N ALA A 215 -27.45 -21.61 -0.71
CA ALA A 215 -27.25 -23.03 -0.42
C ALA A 215 -27.63 -23.93 -1.60
N GLU A 216 -28.54 -23.46 -2.46
CA GLU A 216 -28.94 -24.12 -3.69
C GLU A 216 -27.79 -24.28 -4.70
N ILE A 217 -26.65 -23.59 -4.54
CA ILE A 217 -25.48 -23.85 -5.39
C ILE A 217 -25.03 -25.32 -5.32
N GLY A 218 -25.21 -25.98 -4.17
CA GLY A 218 -24.89 -27.40 -3.96
C GLY A 218 -25.71 -28.35 -4.85
N ASN A 219 -26.82 -27.86 -5.41
CA ASN A 219 -27.66 -28.62 -6.32
C ASN A 219 -27.12 -28.70 -7.77
N CYS A 220 -26.05 -27.95 -8.09
CA CYS A 220 -25.38 -27.94 -9.39
C CYS A 220 -24.30 -29.04 -9.44
N THR A 221 -24.70 -30.31 -9.40
CA THR A 221 -23.78 -31.44 -9.15
C THR A 221 -22.69 -31.65 -10.20
N GLU A 222 -22.86 -31.10 -11.41
CA GLU A 222 -21.87 -31.13 -12.49
C GLU A 222 -20.81 -30.01 -12.37
N LEU A 223 -20.91 -29.13 -11.38
CA LEU A 223 -20.03 -27.97 -11.24
C LEU A 223 -18.58 -28.41 -10.98
N THR A 224 -17.68 -27.91 -11.81
CA THR A 224 -16.22 -28.13 -11.76
C THR A 224 -15.47 -26.86 -11.33
N MET A 225 -15.99 -25.68 -11.68
CA MET A 225 -15.37 -24.38 -11.38
C MET A 225 -16.42 -23.42 -10.82
N LEU A 226 -16.19 -22.93 -9.61
CA LEU A 226 -16.94 -21.85 -8.98
C LEU A 226 -16.02 -20.66 -8.71
N GLY A 227 -16.21 -19.55 -9.42
CA GLY A 227 -15.39 -18.35 -9.32
C GLY A 227 -16.19 -17.08 -9.01
N LEU A 228 -16.02 -16.54 -7.80
CA LEU A 228 -16.66 -15.32 -7.30
C LEU A 228 -15.64 -14.36 -6.65
N ALA A 229 -14.38 -14.44 -7.07
CA ALA A 229 -13.32 -13.57 -6.58
C ALA A 229 -13.58 -12.08 -6.88
N GLU A 230 -13.07 -11.17 -6.06
CA GLU A 230 -13.25 -9.72 -6.22
C GLU A 230 -14.74 -9.32 -6.32
N THR A 231 -15.53 -9.79 -5.35
CA THR A 231 -16.96 -9.46 -5.21
C THR A 231 -17.26 -9.03 -3.77
N SER A 232 -18.49 -8.58 -3.50
CA SER A 232 -18.96 -8.30 -2.14
C SER A 232 -19.78 -9.45 -1.55
N ILE A 233 -19.56 -10.69 -1.98
CA ILE A 233 -20.23 -11.87 -1.42
C ILE A 233 -19.89 -11.99 0.07
N THR A 234 -20.92 -12.13 0.91
CA THR A 234 -20.82 -12.10 2.37
C THR A 234 -21.21 -13.42 3.01
N GLY A 235 -21.09 -13.51 4.34
CA GLY A 235 -21.60 -14.63 5.13
C GLY A 235 -20.77 -15.90 5.00
N PRO A 236 -21.23 -17.01 5.61
CA PRO A 236 -20.54 -18.29 5.57
C PRO A 236 -20.71 -19.00 4.23
N LEU A 237 -19.69 -19.78 3.87
CA LEU A 237 -19.81 -20.77 2.81
C LEU A 237 -20.86 -21.82 3.22
N PRO A 238 -21.84 -22.14 2.36
CA PRO A 238 -22.90 -23.08 2.71
C PRO A 238 -22.35 -24.52 2.78
N THR A 239 -22.82 -25.29 3.76
CA THR A 239 -22.42 -26.70 3.93
C THR A 239 -22.81 -27.59 2.75
N THR A 240 -23.78 -27.14 1.95
CA THR A 240 -24.19 -27.82 0.70
C THR A 240 -23.11 -27.85 -0.36
N LEU A 241 -22.02 -27.05 -0.25
CA LEU A 241 -20.86 -27.20 -1.13
C LEU A 241 -20.30 -28.63 -1.14
N GLY A 242 -20.40 -29.35 -0.02
CA GLY A 242 -20.01 -30.76 0.06
C GLY A 242 -20.77 -31.71 -0.87
N GLN A 243 -21.85 -31.25 -1.52
CA GLN A 243 -22.60 -32.01 -2.52
C GLN A 243 -21.97 -31.95 -3.93
N LEU A 244 -21.07 -31.00 -4.17
CA LEU A 244 -20.43 -30.76 -5.47
C LEU A 244 -19.26 -31.72 -5.70
N LYS A 245 -19.59 -32.98 -6.01
CA LYS A 245 -18.59 -34.06 -6.10
C LYS A 245 -17.59 -33.90 -7.25
N ASN A 246 -17.92 -33.08 -8.26
CA ASN A 246 -17.09 -32.80 -9.42
C ASN A 246 -16.30 -31.48 -9.29
N LEU A 247 -16.46 -30.74 -8.19
CA LEU A 247 -15.81 -29.44 -8.02
C LEU A 247 -14.29 -29.60 -7.96
N GLN A 248 -13.59 -28.90 -8.85
CA GLN A 248 -12.13 -28.89 -8.99
C GLN A 248 -11.54 -27.60 -8.42
N THR A 249 -12.14 -26.46 -8.75
CA THR A 249 -11.67 -25.15 -8.31
C THR A 249 -12.77 -24.37 -7.60
N LEU A 250 -12.48 -23.95 -6.38
CA LEU A 250 -13.27 -22.99 -5.61
C LEU A 250 -12.46 -21.70 -5.45
N ALA A 251 -12.88 -20.63 -6.13
CA ALA A 251 -12.18 -19.35 -6.14
C ALA A 251 -13.09 -18.21 -5.65
N ILE A 252 -13.02 -17.88 -4.37
CA ILE A 252 -13.77 -16.78 -3.75
C ILE A 252 -12.81 -16.01 -2.82
N TYR A 253 -11.87 -15.29 -3.43
CA TYR A 253 -10.87 -14.48 -2.75
C TYR A 253 -11.14 -12.97 -2.94
N THR A 254 -10.55 -12.14 -2.07
CA THR A 254 -10.77 -10.69 -2.07
C THR A 254 -12.26 -10.37 -2.05
N ALA A 255 -12.96 -10.97 -1.10
CA ALA A 255 -14.41 -10.85 -0.92
C ALA A 255 -14.75 -10.56 0.54
N MET A 256 -16.02 -10.73 0.94
CA MET A 256 -16.50 -10.43 2.29
C MET A 256 -17.00 -11.68 3.03
N LEU A 257 -16.50 -12.87 2.68
CA LEU A 257 -16.87 -14.11 3.36
C LEU A 257 -16.52 -14.04 4.84
N SER A 258 -17.36 -14.65 5.67
CA SER A 258 -17.18 -14.70 7.13
C SER A 258 -17.61 -16.06 7.69
N GLY A 259 -17.43 -16.28 9.00
CA GLY A 259 -17.74 -17.58 9.59
C GLY A 259 -16.73 -18.67 9.21
N PRO A 260 -16.96 -19.93 9.62
CA PRO A 260 -16.00 -21.02 9.42
C PRO A 260 -16.00 -21.59 8.01
N ILE A 261 -14.85 -22.12 7.58
CA ILE A 261 -14.77 -23.01 6.43
C ILE A 261 -15.58 -24.28 6.77
N PRO A 262 -16.58 -24.67 5.97
CA PRO A 262 -17.40 -25.83 6.26
C PRO A 262 -16.57 -27.11 6.10
N LYS A 263 -16.65 -28.01 7.10
CA LYS A 263 -15.97 -29.31 7.06
C LYS A 263 -16.42 -30.18 5.88
N GLU A 264 -17.64 -29.97 5.41
CA GLU A 264 -18.25 -30.65 4.26
C GLU A 264 -17.49 -30.36 2.95
N LEU A 265 -16.65 -29.32 2.90
CA LEU A 265 -15.75 -29.10 1.75
C LEU A 265 -14.78 -30.27 1.55
N GLY A 266 -14.43 -30.99 2.63
CA GLY A 266 -13.67 -32.23 2.57
C GLY A 266 -14.39 -33.40 1.88
N ASP A 267 -15.67 -33.26 1.55
CA ASP A 267 -16.46 -34.26 0.82
C ASP A 267 -16.50 -33.98 -0.70
N CYS A 268 -15.69 -33.05 -1.23
CA CYS A 268 -15.54 -32.75 -2.66
C CYS A 268 -14.25 -33.37 -3.23
N PRO A 269 -14.24 -34.68 -3.58
CA PRO A 269 -13.01 -35.44 -3.83
C PRO A 269 -12.20 -34.95 -5.05
N GLN A 270 -12.80 -34.19 -5.96
CA GLN A 270 -12.13 -33.66 -7.14
C GLN A 270 -11.46 -32.30 -6.91
N LEU A 271 -11.61 -31.69 -5.73
CA LEU A 271 -11.02 -30.37 -5.45
C LEU A 271 -9.49 -30.45 -5.57
N ASP A 272 -8.95 -29.65 -6.47
CA ASP A 272 -7.52 -29.42 -6.62
C ASP A 272 -7.09 -28.02 -6.12
N SER A 273 -7.99 -27.04 -6.12
CA SER A 273 -7.65 -25.66 -5.81
C SER A 273 -8.71 -24.98 -4.96
N ILE A 274 -8.29 -24.52 -3.78
CA ILE A 274 -9.12 -23.76 -2.84
C ILE A 274 -8.47 -22.38 -2.65
N TYR A 275 -9.11 -21.35 -3.18
CA TYR A 275 -8.69 -19.96 -3.05
C TYR A 275 -9.76 -19.18 -2.26
N LEU A 276 -9.48 -18.95 -0.98
CA LEU A 276 -10.37 -18.23 -0.05
C LEU A 276 -9.64 -17.10 0.69
N TYR A 277 -8.50 -16.67 0.17
CA TYR A 277 -7.68 -15.62 0.76
C TYR A 277 -8.34 -14.23 0.71
N GLU A 278 -7.84 -13.28 1.51
CA GLU A 278 -8.39 -11.92 1.63
C GLU A 278 -9.90 -11.91 1.89
N ASN A 279 -10.32 -12.56 2.97
CA ASN A 279 -11.71 -12.56 3.46
C ASN A 279 -11.73 -12.33 4.98
N SER A 280 -12.90 -12.49 5.61
CA SER A 280 -13.07 -12.47 7.08
C SER A 280 -13.45 -13.86 7.63
N LEU A 281 -12.98 -14.94 6.99
CA LEU A 281 -13.22 -16.31 7.46
C LEU A 281 -12.63 -16.50 8.85
N SER A 282 -13.34 -17.23 9.70
CA SER A 282 -13.01 -17.43 11.11
C SER A 282 -13.03 -18.91 11.46
N GLY A 283 -12.84 -19.27 12.74
CA GLY A 283 -12.78 -20.68 13.14
C GLY A 283 -11.50 -21.37 12.66
N SER A 284 -11.42 -22.68 12.88
CA SER A 284 -10.24 -23.48 12.54
C SER A 284 -10.28 -24.04 11.12
N ILE A 285 -9.11 -24.27 10.54
CA ILE A 285 -8.97 -25.05 9.30
C ILE A 285 -9.55 -26.46 9.55
N PRO A 286 -10.53 -26.94 8.77
CA PRO A 286 -11.12 -28.26 8.97
C PRO A 286 -10.13 -29.38 8.65
N ARG A 287 -9.96 -30.35 9.56
CA ARG A 287 -9.15 -31.54 9.33
C ARG A 287 -9.67 -32.39 8.16
N GLU A 288 -10.96 -32.29 7.86
CA GLU A 288 -11.61 -32.98 6.74
C GLU A 288 -11.03 -32.59 5.38
N LEU A 289 -10.37 -31.42 5.26
CA LEU A 289 -9.62 -31.06 4.05
C LEU A 289 -8.50 -32.06 3.74
N GLY A 290 -7.99 -32.78 4.75
CA GLY A 290 -7.03 -33.87 4.58
C GLY A 290 -7.56 -35.09 3.81
N ARG A 291 -8.85 -35.12 3.42
CA ARG A 291 -9.43 -36.15 2.55
C ARG A 291 -9.24 -35.85 1.06
N LEU A 292 -8.85 -34.62 0.71
CA LEU A 292 -8.78 -34.14 -0.66
C LEU A 292 -7.45 -34.55 -1.32
N SER A 293 -7.37 -35.79 -1.79
CA SER A 293 -6.13 -36.36 -2.37
C SER A 293 -5.64 -35.63 -3.63
N ASN A 294 -6.53 -34.93 -4.33
CA ASN A 294 -6.21 -34.16 -5.54
C ASN A 294 -5.82 -32.71 -5.25
N LEU A 295 -5.92 -32.26 -3.99
CA LEU A 295 -5.63 -30.88 -3.60
C LEU A 295 -4.17 -30.52 -3.91
N GLN A 296 -3.97 -29.51 -4.74
CA GLN A 296 -2.69 -28.94 -5.16
C GLN A 296 -2.45 -27.59 -4.51
N ASN A 297 -3.48 -26.73 -4.49
CA ASN A 297 -3.36 -25.36 -4.00
C ASN A 297 -4.34 -25.09 -2.86
N LEU A 298 -3.80 -24.72 -1.70
CA LEU A 298 -4.58 -24.29 -0.54
C LEU A 298 -4.17 -22.88 -0.13
N LEU A 299 -4.91 -21.88 -0.62
CA LEU A 299 -4.65 -20.46 -0.36
C LEU A 299 -5.72 -19.86 0.54
N LEU A 300 -5.39 -19.67 1.82
CA LEU A 300 -6.28 -19.18 2.88
C LEU A 300 -5.74 -17.91 3.58
N TRP A 301 -4.74 -17.25 3.01
CA TRP A 301 -4.06 -16.13 3.62
C TRP A 301 -4.96 -14.90 3.84
N GLN A 302 -4.56 -14.00 4.76
CA GLN A 302 -5.31 -12.80 5.13
C GLN A 302 -6.78 -13.08 5.47
N ASN A 303 -6.97 -13.83 6.55
CA ASN A 303 -8.26 -14.16 7.15
C ASN A 303 -8.18 -14.04 8.68
N SER A 304 -9.22 -14.46 9.40
CA SER A 304 -9.27 -14.55 10.86
C SER A 304 -9.27 -16.01 11.36
N LEU A 305 -8.56 -16.90 10.66
CA LEU A 305 -8.49 -18.33 11.02
C LEU A 305 -7.71 -18.50 12.34
N VAL A 306 -8.21 -19.40 13.18
CA VAL A 306 -7.70 -19.70 14.53
C VAL A 306 -7.38 -21.19 14.66
N GLY A 307 -6.84 -21.60 15.82
CA GLY A 307 -6.54 -23.02 16.09
C GLY A 307 -5.23 -23.46 15.45
N THR A 308 -5.04 -24.77 15.26
CA THR A 308 -3.79 -25.35 14.75
C THR A 308 -3.89 -25.77 13.29
N ILE A 309 -2.76 -25.85 12.60
CA ILE A 309 -2.67 -26.48 11.28
C ILE A 309 -2.97 -27.98 11.43
N PRO A 310 -4.04 -28.53 10.80
CA PRO A 310 -4.37 -29.94 10.94
C PRO A 310 -3.29 -30.85 10.33
N PRO A 311 -2.77 -31.85 11.08
CA PRO A 311 -1.79 -32.79 10.53
C PRO A 311 -2.36 -33.62 9.37
N GLU A 312 -3.68 -33.83 9.30
CA GLU A 312 -4.34 -34.55 8.22
C GLU A 312 -4.13 -33.91 6.84
N ILE A 313 -3.78 -32.63 6.75
CA ILE A 313 -3.40 -31.98 5.48
C ILE A 313 -2.24 -32.73 4.82
N SER A 314 -1.36 -33.37 5.60
CA SER A 314 -0.27 -34.20 5.08
C SER A 314 -0.71 -35.42 4.23
N ASN A 315 -2.00 -35.77 4.25
CA ASN A 315 -2.56 -36.82 3.40
C ASN A 315 -2.87 -36.36 1.98
N CYS A 316 -2.86 -35.04 1.72
CA CYS A 316 -3.08 -34.47 0.40
C CYS A 316 -1.78 -34.55 -0.42
N SER A 317 -1.44 -35.76 -0.91
CA SER A 317 -0.16 -36.04 -1.56
C SER A 317 0.13 -35.22 -2.83
N SER A 318 -0.89 -34.56 -3.40
CA SER A 318 -0.77 -33.72 -4.58
C SER A 318 -0.47 -32.24 -4.25
N LEU A 319 -0.38 -31.86 -2.97
CA LEU A 319 -0.16 -30.46 -2.58
C LEU A 319 1.15 -29.93 -3.12
N VAL A 320 1.06 -28.76 -3.76
CA VAL A 320 2.15 -27.98 -4.33
C VAL A 320 2.34 -26.69 -3.53
N VAL A 321 1.24 -26.00 -3.20
CA VAL A 321 1.27 -24.71 -2.50
C VAL A 321 0.34 -24.74 -1.29
N ILE A 322 0.89 -24.38 -0.12
CA ILE A 322 0.14 -24.10 1.10
C ILE A 322 0.43 -22.65 1.50
N ASP A 323 -0.59 -21.80 1.44
CA ASP A 323 -0.49 -20.44 1.95
C ASP A 323 -1.56 -20.16 3.01
N LEU A 324 -1.11 -20.03 4.25
CA LEU A 324 -1.92 -19.78 5.44
C LEU A 324 -1.51 -18.46 6.12
N SER A 325 -0.78 -17.60 5.42
CA SER A 325 -0.19 -16.38 5.96
C SER A 325 -1.25 -15.39 6.48
N MET A 326 -0.86 -14.46 7.35
CA MET A 326 -1.74 -13.39 7.86
C MET A 326 -3.05 -13.92 8.45
N ASN A 327 -2.92 -14.80 9.45
CA ASN A 327 -4.03 -15.36 10.22
C ASN A 327 -3.69 -15.33 11.72
N THR A 328 -4.46 -16.03 12.55
CA THR A 328 -4.20 -16.19 13.99
C THR A 328 -3.97 -17.66 14.35
N LEU A 329 -3.31 -18.41 13.46
CA LEU A 329 -3.01 -19.82 13.67
C LEU A 329 -1.97 -20.00 14.78
N THR A 330 -2.14 -21.06 15.55
CA THR A 330 -1.33 -21.42 16.72
C THR A 330 -0.83 -22.87 16.58
N GLY A 331 -0.19 -23.42 17.61
CA GLY A 331 0.31 -24.80 17.58
C GLY A 331 1.69 -24.87 16.94
N SER A 332 1.99 -25.95 16.23
CA SER A 332 3.30 -26.16 15.58
C SER A 332 3.13 -26.65 14.15
N ILE A 333 4.15 -26.44 13.32
CA ILE A 333 4.18 -26.98 11.94
C ILE A 333 4.18 -28.52 12.04
N PRO A 334 3.19 -29.23 11.45
CA PRO A 334 3.08 -30.67 11.61
C PRO A 334 4.29 -31.42 11.04
N GLN A 335 4.90 -32.31 11.83
CA GLN A 335 6.04 -33.13 11.36
C GLN A 335 5.69 -33.97 10.12
N ASN A 336 4.43 -34.37 9.99
CA ASN A 336 3.96 -35.16 8.86
C ASN A 336 3.98 -34.40 7.52
N PHE A 337 4.18 -33.07 7.51
CA PHE A 337 4.33 -32.31 6.26
C PHE A 337 5.50 -32.81 5.41
N GLY A 338 6.50 -33.46 6.02
CA GLY A 338 7.55 -34.19 5.29
C GLY A 338 7.05 -35.32 4.36
N ASN A 339 5.76 -35.67 4.38
CA ASN A 339 5.16 -36.63 3.45
C ASN A 339 4.67 -35.97 2.14
N LEU A 340 4.64 -34.65 2.05
CA LEU A 340 4.15 -33.89 0.89
C LEU A 340 5.26 -33.76 -0.17
N ALA A 341 5.50 -34.85 -0.91
CA ALA A 341 6.64 -34.94 -1.83
C ALA A 341 6.63 -33.91 -2.98
N ASN A 342 5.45 -33.39 -3.34
CA ASN A 342 5.26 -32.39 -4.41
C ASN A 342 5.22 -30.95 -3.89
N LEU A 343 5.39 -30.73 -2.58
CA LEU A 343 5.26 -29.41 -1.98
C LEU A 343 6.42 -28.52 -2.44
N GLU A 344 6.09 -27.43 -3.11
CA GLU A 344 7.01 -26.41 -3.61
C GLU A 344 7.04 -25.20 -2.67
N GLU A 345 5.88 -24.79 -2.14
CA GLU A 345 5.74 -23.56 -1.36
C GLU A 345 4.99 -23.80 -0.05
N ILE A 346 5.61 -23.39 1.06
CA ILE A 346 4.99 -23.35 2.39
C ILE A 346 5.08 -21.93 2.94
N LEU A 347 3.95 -21.24 2.95
CA LEU A 347 3.82 -19.83 3.35
C LEU A 347 2.91 -19.75 4.58
N LEU A 348 3.49 -19.39 5.73
CA LEU A 348 2.84 -19.38 7.04
C LEU A 348 3.08 -18.05 7.78
N SER A 349 3.55 -17.02 7.06
CA SER A 349 4.01 -15.75 7.61
C SER A 349 2.93 -15.04 8.41
N SER A 350 3.30 -14.26 9.43
CA SER A 350 2.37 -13.45 10.23
C SER A 350 1.24 -14.28 10.87
N ASN A 351 1.62 -15.17 11.80
CA ASN A 351 0.72 -16.00 12.61
C ASN A 351 1.25 -16.09 14.06
N GLN A 352 0.72 -17.01 14.87
CA GLN A 352 1.17 -17.30 16.23
C GLN A 352 1.70 -18.75 16.34
N ILE A 353 2.29 -19.26 15.26
CA ILE A 353 2.79 -20.64 15.19
C ILE A 353 4.05 -20.76 16.04
N SER A 354 4.08 -21.77 16.90
CA SER A 354 5.12 -22.05 17.89
C SER A 354 5.81 -23.39 17.63
N GLY A 355 6.65 -23.84 18.56
CA GLY A 355 7.44 -25.07 18.40
C GLY A 355 8.66 -24.85 17.52
N SER A 356 9.29 -25.93 17.05
CA SER A 356 10.49 -25.86 16.20
C SER A 356 10.17 -26.11 14.73
N LEU A 357 11.02 -25.59 13.84
CA LEU A 357 10.98 -25.90 12.42
C LEU A 357 11.27 -27.40 12.22
N PRO A 358 10.32 -28.20 11.71
CA PRO A 358 10.46 -29.65 11.71
C PRO A 358 11.50 -30.11 10.68
N SER A 359 12.50 -30.86 11.13
CA SER A 359 13.54 -31.42 10.26
C SER A 359 12.99 -32.39 9.20
N SER A 360 11.77 -32.90 9.35
CA SER A 360 11.11 -33.72 8.33
C SER A 360 10.77 -32.96 7.05
N LEU A 361 10.74 -31.61 7.05
CA LEU A 361 10.51 -30.81 5.84
C LEU A 361 11.54 -31.07 4.75
N VAL A 362 12.74 -31.52 5.11
CA VAL A 362 13.82 -31.87 4.16
C VAL A 362 13.44 -33.01 3.20
N LYS A 363 12.39 -33.77 3.53
CA LYS A 363 11.83 -34.81 2.66
C LYS A 363 11.01 -34.23 1.50
N CYS A 364 10.56 -32.98 1.61
CA CYS A 364 9.84 -32.28 0.54
C CYS A 364 10.88 -31.69 -0.43
N THR A 365 11.50 -32.55 -1.24
CA THR A 365 12.65 -32.17 -2.08
C THR A 365 12.31 -31.17 -3.19
N ALA A 366 11.02 -30.95 -3.46
CA ALA A 366 10.53 -29.96 -4.41
C ALA A 366 10.48 -28.53 -3.85
N LEU A 367 10.65 -28.34 -2.53
CA LEU A 367 10.52 -27.02 -1.88
C LEU A 367 11.43 -25.96 -2.52
N THR A 368 10.81 -24.87 -2.96
CA THR A 368 11.43 -23.67 -3.49
C THR A 368 11.30 -22.49 -2.53
N HIS A 369 10.21 -22.43 -1.75
CA HIS A 369 9.91 -21.35 -0.81
C HIS A 369 9.51 -21.89 0.57
N ILE A 370 10.19 -21.38 1.61
CA ILE A 370 9.79 -21.56 3.00
C ILE A 370 9.69 -20.18 3.64
N GLU A 371 8.45 -19.75 3.89
CA GLU A 371 8.14 -18.48 4.57
C GLU A 371 7.39 -18.79 5.86
N VAL A 372 8.06 -18.62 6.99
CA VAL A 372 7.50 -18.84 8.33
C VAL A 372 7.82 -17.67 9.27
N ASP A 373 8.07 -16.51 8.69
CA ASP A 373 8.38 -15.28 9.40
C ASP A 373 7.22 -14.72 10.22
N ASN A 374 7.53 -13.83 11.15
CA ASN A 374 6.56 -13.16 12.02
C ASN A 374 5.64 -14.17 12.75
N ASN A 375 6.27 -15.01 13.56
CA ASN A 375 5.65 -16.11 14.29
C ASN A 375 6.34 -16.30 15.66
N GLU A 376 6.02 -17.40 16.34
CA GLU A 376 6.53 -17.77 17.66
C GLU A 376 7.47 -18.99 17.60
N ILE A 377 8.10 -19.25 16.45
CA ILE A 377 8.96 -20.42 16.21
C ILE A 377 10.22 -20.33 17.08
N THR A 378 10.59 -21.45 17.71
CA THR A 378 11.71 -21.62 18.64
C THR A 378 12.65 -22.73 18.16
N GLY A 379 13.73 -22.99 18.92
CA GLY A 379 14.71 -24.03 18.59
C GLY A 379 15.69 -23.56 17.51
N GLN A 380 16.47 -24.50 16.96
CA GLN A 380 17.54 -24.20 16.00
C GLN A 380 17.07 -24.40 14.55
N ILE A 381 17.75 -23.73 13.62
CA ILE A 381 17.62 -24.01 12.19
C ILE A 381 18.20 -25.42 11.92
N PRO A 382 17.40 -26.40 11.42
CA PRO A 382 17.90 -27.74 11.16
C PRO A 382 19.00 -27.72 10.08
N PRO A 383 20.22 -28.23 10.36
CA PRO A 383 21.28 -28.28 9.36
C PRO A 383 20.90 -29.07 8.10
N GLU A 384 20.00 -30.05 8.23
CA GLU A 384 19.50 -30.86 7.12
C GLU A 384 18.74 -30.05 6.07
N LEU A 385 18.29 -28.82 6.36
CA LEU A 385 17.70 -27.92 5.35
C LEU A 385 18.64 -27.66 4.17
N GLY A 386 19.95 -27.72 4.39
CA GLY A 386 20.97 -27.64 3.33
C GLY A 386 20.80 -28.67 2.21
N THR A 387 20.04 -29.75 2.45
CA THR A 387 19.76 -30.78 1.44
C THR A 387 18.68 -30.39 0.44
N LEU A 388 17.91 -29.32 0.70
CA LEU A 388 16.87 -28.81 -0.20
C LEU A 388 17.50 -28.02 -1.36
N LYS A 389 17.90 -28.74 -2.41
CA LYS A 389 18.62 -28.16 -3.56
C LYS A 389 17.77 -27.21 -4.42
N ASN A 390 16.44 -27.30 -4.35
CA ASN A 390 15.53 -26.42 -5.08
C ASN A 390 15.19 -25.14 -4.30
N LEU A 391 15.63 -25.01 -3.04
CA LEU A 391 15.26 -23.89 -2.19
C LEU A 391 15.85 -22.58 -2.73
N THR A 392 14.99 -21.63 -3.03
CA THR A 392 15.33 -20.29 -3.54
C THR A 392 15.11 -19.21 -2.48
N LEU A 393 14.13 -19.41 -1.59
CA LEU A 393 13.75 -18.43 -0.58
C LEU A 393 13.54 -19.10 0.77
N LEU A 394 14.23 -18.56 1.79
CA LEU A 394 14.09 -18.98 3.18
C LEU A 394 13.91 -17.75 4.09
N TYR A 395 12.67 -17.50 4.50
CA TYR A 395 12.31 -16.41 5.41
C TYR A 395 11.87 -16.98 6.76
N LEU A 396 12.70 -16.72 7.78
CA LEU A 396 12.49 -17.11 9.16
C LEU A 396 12.46 -15.89 10.11
N TRP A 397 12.40 -14.67 9.56
CA TRP A 397 12.57 -13.44 10.34
C TRP A 397 11.44 -13.21 11.37
N GLU A 398 11.70 -12.41 12.40
CA GLU A 398 10.74 -12.11 13.48
C GLU A 398 10.14 -13.39 14.12
N ASN A 399 11.04 -14.16 14.73
CA ASN A 399 10.74 -15.38 15.47
C ASN A 399 11.60 -15.46 16.75
N LYS A 400 11.64 -16.62 17.41
CA LYS A 400 12.44 -16.90 18.61
C LYS A 400 13.50 -17.98 18.35
N ILE A 401 13.98 -18.09 17.12
CA ILE A 401 14.96 -19.10 16.70
C ILE A 401 16.30 -18.81 17.38
N GLU A 402 16.93 -19.84 17.90
CA GLU A 402 18.19 -19.79 18.64
C GLU A 402 19.30 -20.63 17.97
N GLY A 403 20.49 -20.62 18.56
CA GLY A 403 21.64 -21.38 18.05
C GLY A 403 22.35 -20.66 16.90
N THR A 404 23.19 -21.40 16.18
CA THR A 404 24.03 -20.84 15.11
C THR A 404 23.37 -21.00 13.75
N ILE A 405 23.69 -20.11 12.81
CA ILE A 405 23.35 -20.30 11.40
C ILE A 405 24.12 -21.55 10.87
N PRO A 406 23.46 -22.61 10.37
CA PRO A 406 24.14 -23.79 9.88
C PRO A 406 24.95 -23.49 8.60
N SER A 407 26.21 -23.90 8.54
CA SER A 407 27.03 -23.74 7.34
C SER A 407 26.50 -24.55 6.14
N THR A 408 25.71 -25.60 6.40
CA THR A 408 25.06 -26.44 5.39
C THR A 408 23.99 -25.69 4.60
N LEU A 409 23.49 -24.54 5.05
CA LEU A 409 22.62 -23.70 4.21
C LEU A 409 23.30 -23.24 2.91
N ALA A 410 24.64 -23.22 2.87
CA ALA A 410 25.40 -23.00 1.65
C ALA A 410 25.26 -24.11 0.61
N ASP A 411 24.76 -25.30 1.01
CA ASP A 411 24.49 -26.41 0.10
C ASP A 411 23.17 -26.21 -0.67
N CYS A 412 22.32 -25.25 -0.27
CA CYS A 412 21.16 -24.81 -1.07
C CYS A 412 21.63 -23.91 -2.22
N GLU A 413 22.24 -24.51 -3.25
CA GLU A 413 22.95 -23.78 -4.33
C GLU A 413 22.06 -22.77 -5.11
N ASN A 414 20.75 -22.98 -5.12
CA ASN A 414 19.77 -22.11 -5.77
C ASN A 414 19.25 -20.97 -4.87
N LEU A 415 19.73 -20.85 -3.63
CA LEU A 415 19.21 -19.87 -2.67
C LEU A 415 19.49 -18.44 -3.16
N GLU A 416 18.41 -17.67 -3.33
CA GLU A 416 18.42 -16.28 -3.79
C GLU A 416 18.19 -15.28 -2.66
N ALA A 417 17.36 -15.66 -1.67
CA ALA A 417 17.03 -14.79 -0.54
C ALA A 417 17.01 -15.57 0.77
N LEU A 418 17.79 -15.07 1.74
CA LEU A 418 17.87 -15.59 3.10
C LEU A 418 17.58 -14.44 4.09
N ASP A 419 16.48 -14.55 4.81
CA ASP A 419 16.13 -13.61 5.88
C ASP A 419 15.95 -14.32 7.21
N LEU A 420 16.88 -14.05 8.13
CA LEU A 420 16.93 -14.60 9.49
C LEU A 420 16.86 -13.49 10.54
N SER A 421 16.42 -12.30 10.14
CA SER A 421 16.42 -11.10 10.99
C SER A 421 15.50 -11.24 12.22
N GLN A 422 15.73 -10.45 13.27
CA GLN A 422 14.86 -10.40 14.45
C GLN A 422 14.64 -11.79 15.08
N ASN A 423 15.73 -12.46 15.45
CA ASN A 423 15.74 -13.75 16.13
C ASN A 423 16.79 -13.73 17.27
N ASN A 424 17.04 -14.89 17.90
CA ASN A 424 18.03 -15.07 18.96
C ASN A 424 19.27 -15.84 18.45
N LEU A 425 19.65 -15.66 17.18
CA LEU A 425 20.78 -16.38 16.59
C LEU A 425 22.11 -15.89 17.15
N VAL A 426 23.03 -16.82 17.40
CA VAL A 426 24.34 -16.57 18.00
C VAL A 426 25.48 -17.12 17.12
N GLY A 427 26.72 -16.83 17.51
CA GLY A 427 27.91 -17.33 16.82
C GLY A 427 28.22 -16.56 15.52
N PRO A 428 29.22 -17.01 14.74
CA PRO A 428 29.66 -16.31 13.55
C PRO A 428 28.77 -16.53 12.34
N ILE A 429 28.79 -15.57 11.40
CA ILE A 429 28.24 -15.78 10.05
C ILE A 429 29.10 -16.86 9.36
N PRO A 430 28.52 -18.00 8.95
CA PRO A 430 29.28 -19.06 8.29
C PRO A 430 29.85 -18.57 6.96
N LYS A 431 31.17 -18.63 6.81
CA LYS A 431 31.86 -18.21 5.59
C LYS A 431 31.38 -18.92 4.32
N GLN A 432 30.87 -20.15 4.47
CA GLN A 432 30.32 -20.95 3.38
C GLN A 432 29.10 -20.29 2.72
N ILE A 433 28.29 -19.52 3.44
CA ILE A 433 27.11 -18.84 2.86
C ILE A 433 27.51 -17.93 1.70
N PHE A 434 28.68 -17.30 1.78
CA PHE A 434 29.19 -16.43 0.72
C PHE A 434 29.70 -17.18 -0.52
N SER A 435 29.64 -18.52 -0.53
CA SER A 435 29.90 -19.32 -1.74
C SER A 435 28.67 -19.41 -2.66
N LEU A 436 27.47 -19.10 -2.16
CA LEU A 436 26.22 -19.13 -2.91
C LEU A 436 26.27 -18.11 -4.06
N LYS A 437 26.05 -18.60 -5.29
CA LYS A 437 26.21 -17.78 -6.50
C LYS A 437 24.93 -17.05 -6.91
N ASN A 438 23.79 -17.47 -6.42
CA ASN A 438 22.50 -16.84 -6.72
C ASN A 438 22.00 -15.93 -5.58
N LEU A 439 22.68 -15.87 -4.44
CA LEU A 439 22.22 -15.15 -3.26
C LEU A 439 22.26 -13.62 -3.48
N THR A 440 21.07 -13.02 -3.64
CA THR A 440 20.90 -11.58 -3.85
C THR A 440 20.57 -10.83 -2.56
N LYS A 441 19.92 -11.48 -1.59
CA LYS A 441 19.51 -10.88 -0.32
C LYS A 441 20.00 -11.73 0.86
N LEU A 442 20.82 -11.13 1.72
CA LEU A 442 21.23 -11.70 2.99
C LEU A 442 20.87 -10.73 4.12
N LEU A 443 19.85 -11.09 4.89
CA LEU A 443 19.26 -10.26 5.94
C LEU A 443 19.38 -11.00 7.28
N LEU A 444 20.15 -10.42 8.20
CA LEU A 444 20.57 -11.02 9.46
C LEU A 444 20.41 -10.04 10.65
N LEU A 445 19.74 -8.91 10.44
CA LEU A 445 19.70 -7.82 11.41
C LEU A 445 18.97 -8.20 12.69
N SER A 446 19.30 -7.53 13.81
CA SER A 446 18.67 -7.76 15.12
C SER A 446 18.77 -9.23 15.57
N ASN A 447 20.01 -9.69 15.79
CA ASN A 447 20.35 -10.99 16.37
C ASN A 447 21.53 -10.82 17.36
N ASP A 448 22.06 -11.91 17.90
CA ASP A 448 23.26 -11.95 18.74
C ASP A 448 24.48 -12.53 17.98
N LEU A 449 24.54 -12.35 16.64
CA LEU A 449 25.64 -12.85 15.81
C LEU A 449 26.95 -12.14 16.19
N SER A 450 28.06 -12.88 16.17
CA SER A 450 29.36 -12.43 16.68
C SER A 450 30.52 -12.79 15.74
N GLY A 451 31.76 -12.49 16.12
CA GLY A 451 32.93 -12.78 15.28
C GLY A 451 33.06 -11.84 14.08
N PRO A 452 34.08 -12.04 13.22
CA PRO A 452 34.34 -11.16 12.09
C PRO A 452 33.42 -11.43 10.90
N ILE A 453 33.23 -10.40 10.06
CA ILE A 453 32.69 -10.58 8.71
C ILE A 453 33.73 -11.38 7.90
N PRO A 454 33.42 -12.58 7.39
CA PRO A 454 34.37 -13.40 6.65
C PRO A 454 34.87 -12.72 5.37
N ALA A 455 36.17 -12.83 5.07
CA ALA A 455 36.75 -12.32 3.82
C ALA A 455 36.15 -13.01 2.58
N GLU A 456 35.64 -14.24 2.73
CA GLU A 456 34.89 -14.95 1.71
C GLU A 456 33.63 -14.21 1.23
N ILE A 457 33.18 -13.14 1.92
CA ILE A 457 32.11 -12.25 1.43
C ILE A 457 32.32 -11.83 -0.02
N GLY A 458 33.57 -11.59 -0.45
CA GLY A 458 33.88 -11.21 -1.83
C GLY A 458 33.53 -12.27 -2.89
N ASN A 459 33.28 -13.52 -2.49
CA ASN A 459 32.88 -14.60 -3.39
C ASN A 459 31.40 -14.54 -3.81
N CYS A 460 30.58 -13.77 -3.09
CA CYS A 460 29.13 -13.69 -3.26
C CYS A 460 28.75 -12.52 -4.20
N THR A 461 29.25 -12.55 -5.44
CA THR A 461 29.18 -11.41 -6.38
C THR A 461 27.76 -11.01 -6.82
N SER A 462 26.77 -11.87 -6.58
CA SER A 462 25.35 -11.63 -6.85
C SER A 462 24.64 -10.85 -5.74
N LEU A 463 25.30 -10.62 -4.60
CA LEU A 463 24.67 -9.97 -3.45
C LEU A 463 24.30 -8.52 -3.77
N VAL A 464 23.01 -8.21 -3.65
CA VAL A 464 22.42 -6.88 -3.90
C VAL A 464 22.13 -6.17 -2.58
N ARG A 465 21.64 -6.90 -1.57
CA ARG A 465 21.26 -6.36 -0.27
C ARG A 465 21.88 -7.19 0.85
N LEU A 466 22.73 -6.55 1.65
CA LEU A 466 23.30 -7.11 2.87
C LEU A 466 22.88 -6.26 4.06
N ARG A 467 22.18 -6.89 5.02
CA ARG A 467 21.86 -6.27 6.30
C ARG A 467 22.29 -7.18 7.44
N ALA A 468 23.12 -6.67 8.33
CA ALA A 468 23.53 -7.36 9.54
C ALA A 468 23.65 -6.38 10.71
N SER A 469 22.85 -5.32 10.70
CA SER A 469 22.80 -4.35 11.78
C SER A 469 22.27 -4.93 13.09
N ASN A 470 22.53 -4.25 14.20
CA ASN A 470 22.07 -4.62 15.54
C ASN A 470 22.49 -6.07 15.88
N ASN A 471 23.80 -6.29 15.93
CA ASN A 471 24.43 -7.57 16.24
C ASN A 471 25.71 -7.31 17.07
N ARG A 472 26.53 -8.35 17.28
CA ARG A 472 27.84 -8.27 17.97
C ARG A 472 29.00 -8.57 17.02
N LEU A 473 28.87 -8.27 15.73
CA LEU A 473 29.92 -8.48 14.75
C LEU A 473 31.15 -7.63 15.12
N SER A 474 32.33 -8.23 15.01
CA SER A 474 33.60 -7.66 15.48
C SER A 474 34.65 -7.67 14.37
N GLY A 475 35.87 -7.21 14.66
CA GLY A 475 36.93 -7.12 13.65
C GLY A 475 36.67 -5.99 12.63
N SER A 476 37.47 -5.95 11.57
CA SER A 476 37.37 -4.93 10.52
C SER A 476 36.40 -5.34 9.42
N ILE A 477 35.85 -4.35 8.71
CA ILE A 477 35.18 -4.59 7.43
C ILE A 477 36.23 -5.11 6.42
N PRO A 478 36.09 -6.31 5.85
CA PRO A 478 37.09 -6.90 4.96
C PRO A 478 37.18 -6.13 3.63
N SER A 479 38.39 -5.96 3.09
CA SER A 479 38.63 -5.30 1.79
C SER A 479 37.92 -6.00 0.63
N GLU A 480 37.70 -7.30 0.75
CA GLU A 480 37.04 -8.16 -0.22
C GLU A 480 35.60 -7.75 -0.51
N ILE A 481 34.98 -6.93 0.36
CA ILE A 481 33.67 -6.32 0.11
C ILE A 481 33.62 -5.56 -1.21
N GLY A 482 34.75 -5.00 -1.66
CA GLY A 482 34.87 -4.33 -2.95
C GLY A 482 34.63 -5.25 -4.17
N SER A 483 34.62 -6.57 -3.98
CA SER A 483 34.30 -7.54 -5.04
C SER A 483 32.79 -7.66 -5.30
N LEU A 484 31.95 -7.11 -4.42
CA LEU A 484 30.49 -7.17 -4.53
C LEU A 484 29.95 -6.13 -5.53
N SER A 485 30.22 -6.36 -6.81
CA SER A 485 29.84 -5.42 -7.89
C SER A 485 28.34 -5.14 -8.01
N SER A 486 27.47 -6.07 -7.58
CA SER A 486 26.01 -5.92 -7.59
C SER A 486 25.43 -5.23 -6.34
N LEU A 487 26.27 -4.96 -5.33
CA LEU A 487 25.81 -4.49 -4.03
C LEU A 487 25.20 -3.10 -4.15
N ASN A 488 23.96 -2.99 -3.69
CA ASN A 488 23.16 -1.78 -3.72
C ASN A 488 22.90 -1.23 -2.31
N PHE A 489 22.69 -2.11 -1.34
CA PHE A 489 22.30 -1.75 0.01
C PHE A 489 23.15 -2.50 1.04
N LEU A 490 23.93 -1.76 1.81
CA LEU A 490 24.79 -2.28 2.87
C LEU A 490 24.44 -1.61 4.20
N ASP A 491 24.07 -2.44 5.17
CA ASP A 491 23.69 -2.03 6.51
C ASP A 491 24.39 -2.92 7.55
N LEU A 492 25.37 -2.34 8.25
CA LEU A 492 26.18 -2.95 9.29
C LEU A 492 26.14 -2.15 10.60
N GLY A 493 25.16 -1.24 10.75
CA GLY A 493 25.02 -0.37 11.91
C GLY A 493 24.85 -1.14 13.23
N GLN A 494 25.12 -0.51 14.37
CA GLN A 494 24.95 -1.10 15.71
C GLN A 494 25.67 -2.45 15.87
N ASN A 495 27.00 -2.44 15.72
CA ASN A 495 27.87 -3.60 15.87
C ASN A 495 29.14 -3.22 16.66
N GLN A 496 30.13 -4.12 16.71
CA GLN A 496 31.43 -3.92 17.37
C GLN A 496 32.57 -3.85 16.35
N LEU A 497 32.30 -3.36 15.14
CA LEU A 497 33.29 -3.28 14.06
C LEU A 497 34.37 -2.24 14.40
N ILE A 498 35.62 -2.58 14.12
CA ILE A 498 36.81 -1.76 14.39
C ILE A 498 37.61 -1.48 13.11
N GLY A 499 38.71 -0.73 13.23
CA GLY A 499 39.57 -0.40 12.10
C GLY A 499 38.97 0.70 11.22
N SER A 500 39.52 0.88 10.02
CA SER A 500 39.06 1.90 9.07
C SER A 500 38.02 1.37 8.09
N ILE A 501 37.22 2.27 7.52
CA ILE A 501 36.41 1.97 6.34
C ILE A 501 37.36 1.61 5.19
N PRO A 502 37.27 0.41 4.58
CA PRO A 502 38.20 -0.02 3.54
C PRO A 502 37.99 0.80 2.24
N PRO A 503 39.05 1.34 1.62
CA PRO A 503 38.92 2.11 0.38
C PRO A 503 38.32 1.29 -0.78
N GLU A 504 38.45 -0.04 -0.75
CA GLU A 504 37.92 -0.99 -1.73
C GLU A 504 36.39 -0.95 -1.82
N ILE A 505 35.67 -0.48 -0.79
CA ILE A 505 34.21 -0.30 -0.82
C ILE A 505 33.75 0.59 -1.99
N SER A 506 34.63 1.49 -2.46
CA SER A 506 34.41 2.32 -3.64
C SER A 506 34.30 1.55 -4.96
N SER A 507 34.64 0.26 -4.96
CA SER A 507 34.48 -0.65 -6.10
C SER A 507 33.04 -1.16 -6.26
N CYS A 508 32.21 -1.05 -5.21
CA CYS A 508 30.79 -1.38 -5.25
C CYS A 508 29.99 -0.25 -5.94
N THR A 509 30.21 -0.05 -7.24
CA THR A 509 29.67 1.12 -7.97
C THR A 509 28.13 1.20 -8.02
N GLY A 510 27.43 0.10 -7.72
CA GLY A 510 25.97 0.05 -7.58
C GLY A 510 25.41 0.52 -6.23
N LEU A 511 26.28 0.84 -5.26
CA LEU A 511 25.89 1.15 -3.89
C LEU A 511 25.08 2.46 -3.81
N GLN A 512 23.90 2.38 -3.21
CA GLN A 512 22.98 3.49 -3.00
C GLN A 512 22.76 3.79 -1.52
N PHE A 513 22.86 2.77 -0.66
CA PHE A 513 22.66 2.89 0.78
C PHE A 513 23.85 2.28 1.51
N LEU A 514 24.51 3.10 2.33
CA LEU A 514 25.62 2.70 3.19
C LEU A 514 25.31 3.14 4.62
N ASP A 515 25.15 2.17 5.51
CA ASP A 515 24.94 2.41 6.93
C ASP A 515 25.95 1.59 7.76
N LEU A 516 26.80 2.30 8.50
CA LEU A 516 27.82 1.78 9.40
C LEU A 516 27.73 2.45 10.79
N HIS A 517 26.58 3.04 11.14
CA HIS A 517 26.44 3.82 12.37
C HIS A 517 26.67 2.97 13.63
N SER A 518 26.91 3.59 14.79
CA SER A 518 27.02 2.91 16.09
C SER A 518 27.98 1.71 16.08
N ASN A 519 29.23 1.98 15.71
CA ASN A 519 30.32 1.00 15.69
C ASN A 519 31.57 1.59 16.37
N SER A 520 32.69 0.89 16.31
CA SER A 520 34.00 1.36 16.79
C SER A 520 34.97 1.67 15.64
N LEU A 521 34.45 2.09 14.48
CA LEU A 521 35.26 2.44 13.31
C LEU A 521 36.11 3.69 13.59
N SER A 522 37.32 3.71 13.04
CA SER A 522 38.34 4.74 13.27
C SER A 522 39.08 5.09 11.98
N GLY A 523 40.08 5.98 12.03
CA GLY A 523 40.78 6.44 10.84
C GLY A 523 39.97 7.46 10.04
N ASN A 524 40.28 7.63 8.76
CA ASN A 524 39.66 8.65 7.90
C ASN A 524 38.61 8.04 6.97
N ILE A 525 37.68 8.87 6.49
CA ILE A 525 36.82 8.50 5.35
C ILE A 525 37.71 8.40 4.09
N PRO A 526 37.71 7.28 3.34
CA PRO A 526 38.51 7.16 2.13
C PRO A 526 38.08 8.16 1.04
N GLU A 527 39.03 8.87 0.44
CA GLU A 527 38.78 9.77 -0.71
C GLU A 527 38.08 9.05 -1.89
N SER A 528 38.33 7.75 -2.02
CA SER A 528 37.73 6.92 -3.07
C SER A 528 36.21 6.82 -2.97
N ILE A 529 35.60 7.14 -1.81
CA ILE A 529 34.14 7.11 -1.63
C ILE A 529 33.42 8.05 -2.61
N GLY A 530 34.08 9.14 -3.04
CA GLY A 530 33.54 10.06 -4.04
C GLY A 530 33.29 9.45 -5.43
N ARG A 531 33.80 8.23 -5.68
CA ARG A 531 33.52 7.47 -6.92
C ARG A 531 32.10 6.87 -6.94
N LEU A 532 31.47 6.70 -5.78
CA LEU A 532 30.16 6.08 -5.64
C LEU A 532 29.02 7.07 -5.92
N VAL A 533 29.01 7.65 -7.12
CA VAL A 533 28.06 8.72 -7.53
C VAL A 533 26.57 8.35 -7.44
N GLY A 534 26.27 7.05 -7.31
CA GLY A 534 24.94 6.50 -7.06
C GLY A 534 24.48 6.54 -5.60
N LEU A 535 25.38 6.81 -4.63
CA LEU A 535 25.05 6.87 -3.21
C LEU A 535 23.98 7.92 -2.92
N GLN A 536 22.95 7.50 -2.19
CA GLN A 536 21.81 8.31 -1.76
C GLN A 536 21.85 8.52 -0.24
N VAL A 537 22.18 7.47 0.52
CA VAL A 537 22.24 7.55 1.98
C VAL A 537 23.61 7.09 2.46
N ILE A 538 24.22 7.92 3.30
CA ILE A 538 25.41 7.58 4.07
C ILE A 538 25.11 7.86 5.54
N ASP A 539 25.13 6.81 6.35
CA ASP A 539 25.19 6.91 7.80
C ASP A 539 26.48 6.26 8.31
N ILE A 540 27.34 7.06 8.92
CA ILE A 540 28.54 6.60 9.62
C ILE A 540 28.66 7.31 10.98
N SER A 541 27.50 7.71 11.52
CA SER A 541 27.42 8.37 12.82
C SER A 541 27.80 7.43 13.97
N GLU A 542 28.04 7.98 15.16
CA GLU A 542 28.35 7.21 16.38
C GLU A 542 29.53 6.24 16.20
N ASN A 543 30.69 6.80 15.81
CA ASN A 543 31.94 6.06 15.61
C ASN A 543 33.13 6.88 16.15
N TYR A 544 34.35 6.38 15.95
CA TYR A 544 35.61 7.06 16.31
C TYR A 544 36.34 7.61 15.08
N LEU A 545 35.63 7.98 14.01
CA LEU A 545 36.25 8.48 12.78
C LEU A 545 36.93 9.84 13.00
N THR A 546 38.03 10.05 12.31
CA THR A 546 38.96 11.17 12.47
C THR A 546 39.38 11.74 11.11
N GLY A 547 40.30 12.69 11.12
CA GLY A 547 40.93 13.24 9.93
C GLY A 547 40.12 14.36 9.26
N ASP A 548 40.55 14.68 8.05
CA ASP A 548 39.90 15.69 7.21
C ASP A 548 38.67 15.10 6.53
N PHE A 549 37.63 15.93 6.38
CA PHE A 549 36.48 15.54 5.58
C PHE A 549 36.88 15.56 4.10
N PRO A 550 36.75 14.45 3.35
CA PRO A 550 37.25 14.36 1.98
C PRO A 550 36.44 15.24 1.02
N PRO A 551 37.06 16.21 0.31
CA PRO A 551 36.38 17.05 -0.69
C PRO A 551 35.68 16.23 -1.79
N ALA A 552 36.16 15.00 -2.05
CA ALA A 552 35.58 14.08 -3.02
C ALA A 552 34.10 13.75 -2.72
N LEU A 553 33.62 13.87 -1.48
CA LEU A 553 32.20 13.69 -1.13
C LEU A 553 31.27 14.69 -1.84
N GLY A 554 31.77 15.88 -2.21
CA GLY A 554 31.02 16.82 -3.05
C GLY A 554 30.71 16.30 -4.46
N SER A 555 31.32 15.18 -4.87
CA SER A 555 31.02 14.50 -6.15
C SER A 555 29.77 13.61 -6.07
N LEU A 556 29.24 13.35 -4.86
CA LEU A 556 28.07 12.49 -4.65
C LEU A 556 26.77 13.24 -4.93
N THR A 557 26.51 13.53 -6.20
CA THR A 557 25.35 14.32 -6.62
C THR A 557 23.99 13.65 -6.38
N SER A 558 23.97 12.34 -6.10
CA SER A 558 22.76 11.58 -5.76
C SER A 558 22.42 11.58 -4.27
N LEU A 559 23.33 12.08 -3.42
CA LEU A 559 23.22 12.01 -1.97
C LEU A 559 22.03 12.82 -1.46
N THR A 560 21.13 12.17 -0.73
CA THR A 560 19.93 12.75 -0.10
C THR A 560 20.09 12.86 1.40
N LYS A 561 20.79 11.93 2.06
CA LYS A 561 21.03 11.96 3.51
C LYS A 561 22.49 11.68 3.82
N LEU A 562 23.09 12.56 4.63
CA LEU A 562 24.45 12.41 5.13
C LEU A 562 24.46 12.59 6.65
N MET A 563 24.79 11.52 7.37
CA MET A 563 24.81 11.48 8.83
C MET A 563 26.21 11.07 9.31
N LEU A 564 26.90 12.01 9.94
CA LEU A 564 28.26 11.88 10.46
C LEU A 564 28.34 12.22 11.95
N GLY A 565 27.18 12.37 12.61
CA GLY A 565 27.08 12.78 13.99
C GLY A 565 27.92 11.91 14.94
N TYR A 566 28.33 12.43 16.09
CA TYR A 566 29.04 11.66 17.13
C TYR A 566 30.31 10.97 16.60
N ASN A 567 31.23 11.76 16.05
CA ASN A 567 32.55 11.32 15.60
C ASN A 567 33.64 12.28 16.12
N ASN A 568 34.87 12.14 15.63
CA ASN A 568 36.02 12.91 16.06
C ASN A 568 36.67 13.72 14.91
N PHE A 569 35.88 14.13 13.91
CA PHE A 569 36.34 14.99 12.81
C PHE A 569 36.72 16.38 13.33
N SER A 570 37.91 16.88 12.99
CA SER A 570 38.48 18.11 13.59
C SER A 570 38.82 19.24 12.61
N SER A 571 38.58 19.01 11.33
CA SER A 571 38.89 19.92 10.24
C SER A 571 37.76 20.94 10.00
N ARG A 572 37.87 21.74 8.93
CA ARG A 572 36.79 22.62 8.48
C ARG A 572 35.76 21.83 7.69
N ILE A 573 34.51 22.27 7.71
CA ILE A 573 33.48 21.74 6.80
C ILE A 573 33.87 22.14 5.36
N PRO A 574 33.96 21.22 4.40
CA PRO A 574 34.35 21.54 3.03
C PRO A 574 33.22 22.21 2.25
N ALA A 575 33.57 23.25 1.48
CA ALA A 575 32.65 23.98 0.61
C ALA A 575 32.06 23.09 -0.51
N GLU A 576 32.78 22.04 -0.89
CA GLU A 576 32.39 21.06 -1.91
C GLU A 576 31.07 20.35 -1.58
N LEU A 577 30.67 20.27 -0.30
CA LEU A 577 29.36 19.74 0.09
C LEU A 577 28.18 20.50 -0.53
N GLY A 578 28.37 21.79 -0.85
CA GLY A 578 27.37 22.58 -1.57
C GLY A 578 27.06 22.06 -2.98
N ARG A 579 27.86 21.12 -3.53
CA ARG A 579 27.61 20.48 -4.82
C ARG A 579 26.63 19.30 -4.74
N CYS A 580 26.33 18.79 -3.54
CA CYS A 580 25.37 17.71 -3.31
C CYS A 580 23.92 18.21 -3.45
N SER A 581 23.52 18.55 -4.67
CA SER A 581 22.26 19.26 -4.95
C SER A 581 20.97 18.54 -4.51
N LYS A 582 21.02 17.22 -4.30
CA LYS A 582 19.89 16.42 -3.81
C LYS A 582 19.84 16.28 -2.28
N LEU A 583 20.82 16.82 -1.55
CA LEU A 583 20.93 16.64 -0.11
C LEU A 583 19.74 17.27 0.61
N GLN A 584 19.02 16.46 1.39
CA GLN A 584 17.82 16.81 2.13
C GLN A 584 18.06 16.85 3.65
N LEU A 585 18.96 16.01 4.14
CA LEU A 585 19.39 15.92 5.53
C LEU A 585 20.91 15.92 5.62
N LEU A 586 21.44 16.79 6.48
CA LEU A 586 22.86 16.86 6.82
C LEU A 586 23.03 16.92 8.33
N ASP A 587 23.62 15.88 8.92
CA ASP A 587 23.99 15.85 10.33
C ASP A 587 25.52 15.73 10.49
N LEU A 588 26.12 16.79 11.01
CA LEU A 588 27.55 16.89 11.36
C LEU A 588 27.75 17.09 12.87
N SER A 589 26.74 16.80 13.68
CA SER A 589 26.71 17.14 15.09
C SER A 589 27.72 16.36 15.92
N SER A 590 28.00 16.83 17.14
CA SER A 590 28.84 16.13 18.12
C SER A 590 30.18 15.67 17.52
N ASN A 591 30.89 16.62 16.90
CA ASN A 591 32.20 16.43 16.29
C ASN A 591 33.16 17.50 16.84
N ARG A 592 34.32 17.65 16.20
CA ARG A 592 35.30 18.71 16.52
C ARG A 592 35.48 19.68 15.36
N PHE A 593 34.50 19.85 14.48
CA PHE A 593 34.63 20.75 13.32
C PHE A 593 34.96 22.18 13.77
N THR A 594 35.91 22.81 13.08
CA THR A 594 36.41 24.17 13.37
C THR A 594 36.21 25.11 12.18
N GLY A 595 36.50 26.40 12.35
CA GLY A 595 36.39 27.39 11.29
C GLY A 595 34.97 27.92 11.12
N GLU A 596 34.72 28.60 10.01
CA GLU A 596 33.40 29.18 9.67
C GLU A 596 32.51 28.17 8.95
N ILE A 597 31.20 28.36 9.02
CA ILE A 597 30.22 27.59 8.23
C ILE A 597 30.36 28.00 6.75
N PRO A 598 30.57 27.06 5.81
CA PRO A 598 30.68 27.39 4.39
C PRO A 598 29.38 28.00 3.84
N PRO A 599 29.43 29.14 3.13
CA PRO A 599 28.25 29.76 2.52
C PRO A 599 27.56 28.87 1.48
N GLU A 600 28.30 27.97 0.85
CA GLU A 600 27.79 27.02 -0.14
C GLU A 600 26.70 26.10 0.42
N LEU A 601 26.72 25.79 1.73
CA LEU A 601 25.66 25.02 2.38
C LEU A 601 24.30 25.74 2.31
N GLY A 602 24.30 27.07 2.40
CA GLY A 602 23.09 27.90 2.29
C GLY A 602 22.47 27.88 0.88
N SER A 603 23.21 27.39 -0.11
CA SER A 603 22.77 27.31 -1.52
C SER A 603 22.23 25.93 -1.91
N LEU A 604 22.10 24.98 -0.97
CA LEU A 604 21.59 23.64 -1.24
C LEU A 604 20.06 23.67 -1.48
N PRO A 605 19.57 23.41 -2.72
CA PRO A 605 18.17 23.66 -3.07
C PRO A 605 17.19 22.59 -2.55
N SER A 606 17.72 21.45 -2.11
CA SER A 606 16.95 20.29 -1.63
C SER A 606 16.97 20.14 -0.12
N LEU A 607 17.78 20.94 0.60
CA LEU A 607 17.93 20.80 2.05
C LEU A 607 16.62 21.22 2.74
N ALA A 608 15.88 20.22 3.21
CA ALA A 608 14.49 20.37 3.61
C ALA A 608 14.18 19.70 4.94
N ILE A 609 14.81 18.57 5.25
CA ILE A 609 14.50 17.79 6.44
C ILE A 609 15.22 18.40 7.66
N SER A 610 16.56 18.36 7.65
CA SER A 610 17.35 18.79 8.80
C SER A 610 18.76 19.23 8.41
N LEU A 611 19.23 20.29 9.06
CA LEU A 611 20.63 20.69 9.11
C LEU A 611 21.06 20.75 10.58
N ASN A 612 21.88 19.79 11.00
CA ASN A 612 22.37 19.70 12.36
C ASN A 612 23.90 19.87 12.39
N LEU A 613 24.35 21.00 12.91
CA LEU A 613 25.76 21.37 13.09
C LEU A 613 26.13 21.49 14.58
N SER A 614 25.26 21.02 15.47
CA SER A 614 25.40 21.23 16.91
C SER A 614 26.63 20.55 17.52
N LYS A 615 27.06 21.02 18.70
CA LYS A 615 28.17 20.43 19.47
C LYS A 615 29.46 20.29 18.64
N ASN A 616 29.92 21.41 18.10
CA ASN A 616 31.20 21.53 17.37
C ASN A 616 31.97 22.76 17.89
N PHE A 617 33.07 23.11 17.23
CA PHE A 617 33.87 24.31 17.52
C PHE A 617 33.74 25.35 16.38
N LEU A 618 32.57 25.44 15.75
CA LEU A 618 32.31 26.36 14.64
C LEU A 618 32.31 27.81 15.14
N THR A 619 32.93 28.70 14.35
CA THR A 619 33.16 30.11 14.64
C THR A 619 32.58 30.99 13.51
N GLY A 620 32.71 32.31 13.62
CA GLY A 620 32.19 33.24 12.61
C GLY A 620 30.70 33.50 12.77
N GLN A 621 30.05 33.95 11.71
CA GLN A 621 28.61 34.27 11.68
C GLN A 621 27.83 33.23 10.88
N ILE A 622 26.51 33.21 11.00
CA ILE A 622 25.65 32.43 10.10
C ILE A 622 25.78 33.04 8.68
N PRO A 623 26.15 32.27 7.64
CA PRO A 623 26.32 32.81 6.30
C PRO A 623 25.02 33.41 5.76
N ARG A 624 25.09 34.55 5.07
CA ARG A 624 23.91 35.24 4.50
C ARG A 624 23.11 34.35 3.54
N GLU A 625 23.79 33.41 2.89
CA GLU A 625 23.25 32.43 1.96
C GLU A 625 22.23 31.50 2.65
N PHE A 626 22.28 31.33 3.98
CA PHE A 626 21.29 30.53 4.73
C PHE A 626 19.86 31.08 4.59
N SER A 627 19.69 32.36 4.22
CA SER A 627 18.37 32.91 3.86
C SER A 627 17.72 32.20 2.66
N GLY A 628 18.51 31.51 1.84
CA GLY A 628 18.10 30.70 0.68
C GLY A 628 17.61 29.30 1.02
N LEU A 629 17.76 28.82 2.27
CA LEU A 629 17.33 27.50 2.73
C LEU A 629 15.81 27.44 2.98
N VAL A 630 15.03 27.94 2.02
CA VAL A 630 13.59 28.20 2.16
C VAL A 630 12.74 26.95 2.42
N LYS A 631 13.27 25.74 2.17
CA LYS A 631 12.58 24.47 2.44
C LYS A 631 12.90 23.85 3.80
N LEU A 632 13.93 24.35 4.50
CA LEU A 632 14.47 23.72 5.69
C LEU A 632 13.45 23.67 6.83
N GLY A 633 13.23 22.48 7.39
CA GLY A 633 12.35 22.21 8.52
C GLY A 633 13.06 22.32 9.87
N THR A 634 14.25 21.72 10.01
CA THR A 634 15.01 21.70 11.27
C THR A 634 16.38 22.32 11.09
N LEU A 635 16.76 23.24 11.99
CA LEU A 635 18.11 23.80 12.08
C LEU A 635 18.62 23.73 13.52
N ASP A 636 19.69 22.98 13.75
CA ASP A 636 20.37 22.96 15.05
C ASP A 636 21.82 23.43 14.90
N LEU A 637 22.14 24.55 15.53
CA LEU A 637 23.46 25.18 15.60
C LEU A 637 24.01 25.21 17.03
N SER A 638 23.34 24.57 17.98
CA SER A 638 23.63 24.69 19.40
C SER A 638 25.02 24.21 19.79
N HIS A 639 25.55 24.68 20.92
CA HIS A 639 26.87 24.28 21.42
C HIS A 639 28.00 24.49 20.39
N ASN A 640 28.18 25.74 19.96
CA ASN A 640 29.27 26.17 19.08
C ASN A 640 29.86 27.50 19.59
N LEU A 641 30.75 28.12 18.81
CA LEU A 641 31.37 29.41 19.08
C LEU A 641 30.89 30.49 18.08
N LEU A 642 29.67 30.34 17.55
CA LEU A 642 29.11 31.23 16.54
C LEU A 642 28.78 32.60 17.14
N THR A 643 28.89 33.64 16.31
CA THR A 643 28.72 35.06 16.65
C THR A 643 27.79 35.75 15.65
N GLY A 644 27.57 37.05 15.82
CA GLY A 644 26.67 37.84 14.96
C GLY A 644 25.22 37.79 15.44
N ASP A 645 24.29 38.20 14.57
CA ASP A 645 22.85 38.22 14.83
C ASP A 645 22.12 37.09 14.09
N LEU A 646 20.82 36.93 14.36
CA LEU A 646 19.96 35.89 13.78
C LEU A 646 19.08 36.42 12.63
N SER A 647 19.32 37.64 12.13
CA SER A 647 18.46 38.29 11.12
C SER A 647 18.37 37.52 9.82
N VAL A 648 19.44 36.83 9.42
CA VAL A 648 19.51 35.99 8.22
C VAL A 648 18.46 34.88 8.19
N LEU A 649 18.06 34.36 9.36
CA LEU A 649 17.08 33.27 9.48
C LEU A 649 15.63 33.76 9.45
N SER A 650 15.41 35.08 9.47
CA SER A 650 14.06 35.68 9.52
C SER A 650 13.20 35.37 8.30
N THR A 651 13.83 35.04 7.16
CA THR A 651 13.16 34.73 5.89
C THR A 651 12.74 33.27 5.77
N LEU A 652 13.16 32.39 6.70
CA LEU A 652 12.93 30.95 6.63
C LEU A 652 11.54 30.56 7.15
N GLN A 653 10.53 30.69 6.28
CA GLN A 653 9.13 30.46 6.63
C GLN A 653 8.77 28.99 6.90
N ASN A 654 9.57 28.05 6.38
CA ASN A 654 9.35 26.62 6.58
C ASN A 654 10.03 26.04 7.81
N LEU A 655 10.86 26.83 8.49
CA LEU A 655 11.55 26.40 9.69
C LEU A 655 10.55 26.10 10.81
N VAL A 656 10.63 24.89 11.34
CA VAL A 656 9.76 24.34 12.39
C VAL A 656 10.51 24.36 13.72
N THR A 657 11.76 23.94 13.71
CA THR A 657 12.62 23.87 14.89
C THR A 657 13.92 24.64 14.63
N LEU A 658 14.31 25.45 15.62
CA LEU A 658 15.58 26.16 15.63
C LEU A 658 16.19 26.04 17.01
N ASN A 659 17.42 25.54 17.08
CA ASN A 659 18.19 25.54 18.32
C ASN A 659 19.52 26.26 18.08
N VAL A 660 19.73 27.38 18.78
CA VAL A 660 20.95 28.20 18.70
C VAL A 660 21.62 28.35 20.07
N SER A 661 21.18 27.55 21.04
CA SER A 661 21.66 27.62 22.42
C SER A 661 23.16 27.38 22.52
N PHE A 662 23.78 27.88 23.60
CA PHE A 662 25.20 27.73 23.91
C PHE A 662 26.11 28.17 22.74
N ASN A 663 25.90 29.40 22.28
CA ASN A 663 26.74 30.11 21.32
C ASN A 663 27.11 31.50 21.86
N ASN A 664 27.71 32.36 21.04
CA ASN A 664 28.02 33.74 21.35
C ASN A 664 27.26 34.73 20.42
N PHE A 665 26.01 34.39 20.07
CA PHE A 665 25.12 35.26 19.30
C PHE A 665 24.73 36.50 20.11
N SER A 666 24.45 37.58 19.39
CA SER A 666 24.16 38.90 19.96
C SER A 666 23.12 39.66 19.15
N GLY A 667 22.55 40.72 19.72
CA GLY A 667 21.59 41.57 19.04
C GLY A 667 20.14 41.14 19.26
N ALA A 668 19.23 41.83 18.59
CA ALA A 668 17.80 41.61 18.74
C ALA A 668 17.35 40.37 17.95
N LEU A 669 16.49 39.55 18.55
CA LEU A 669 15.82 38.47 17.83
C LEU A 669 14.95 39.07 16.70
N PRO A 670 14.91 38.43 15.51
CA PRO A 670 14.03 38.87 14.44
C PRO A 670 12.57 38.98 14.88
N ASP A 671 11.90 40.07 14.52
CA ASP A 671 10.50 40.30 14.87
C ASP A 671 9.57 39.46 13.97
N THR A 672 9.58 38.15 14.19
CA THR A 672 8.69 37.20 13.53
C THR A 672 8.00 36.32 14.57
N PRO A 673 6.78 35.84 14.30
CA PRO A 673 6.07 34.92 15.19
C PRO A 673 6.77 33.60 15.46
N PHE A 674 7.64 33.15 14.55
CA PHE A 674 8.50 32.01 14.80
C PHE A 674 9.43 32.32 15.99
N PHE A 675 10.23 33.39 15.88
CA PHE A 675 11.18 33.80 16.92
C PHE A 675 10.52 34.22 18.24
N LYS A 676 9.29 34.75 18.21
CA LYS A 676 8.51 35.04 19.43
C LYS A 676 8.02 33.80 20.17
N LYS A 677 7.89 32.67 19.47
CA LYS A 677 7.42 31.39 20.02
C LYS A 677 8.56 30.41 20.31
N LEU A 678 9.81 30.78 19.99
CA LEU A 678 10.95 29.92 20.29
C LEU A 678 11.06 29.67 21.80
N PRO A 679 11.17 28.41 22.22
CA PRO A 679 11.49 28.07 23.60
C PRO A 679 12.75 28.81 24.07
N LEU A 680 12.74 29.36 25.29
CA LEU A 680 13.92 30.01 25.87
C LEU A 680 15.10 29.04 26.03
N SER A 681 14.84 27.74 26.15
CA SER A 681 15.86 26.69 26.13
C SER A 681 16.70 26.75 24.85
N ASP A 682 16.09 27.08 23.72
CA ASP A 682 16.70 27.02 22.40
C ASP A 682 17.57 28.27 22.12
N LEU A 683 17.51 29.26 23.02
CA LEU A 683 18.28 30.51 22.98
C LEU A 683 19.32 30.61 24.11
N THR A 684 19.24 29.72 25.12
CA THR A 684 20.04 29.80 26.34
C THR A 684 21.55 29.84 26.06
N GLY A 685 22.36 30.39 26.95
CA GLY A 685 23.81 30.48 26.77
C GLY A 685 24.30 31.63 25.87
N ASN A 686 23.41 32.36 25.18
CA ASN A 686 23.74 33.56 24.41
C ASN A 686 23.40 34.84 25.20
N SER A 687 24.31 35.31 26.04
CA SER A 687 24.05 36.40 27.00
C SER A 687 23.78 37.77 26.36
N ALA A 688 24.15 37.96 25.09
CA ALA A 688 23.99 39.21 24.35
C ALA A 688 22.77 39.21 23.40
N LEU A 689 21.97 38.14 23.35
CA LEU A 689 20.69 38.13 22.63
C LEU A 689 19.62 38.83 23.47
N CYS A 690 18.82 39.68 22.82
CA CYS A 690 17.71 40.38 23.46
C CYS A 690 16.40 40.16 22.67
N ILE A 691 15.29 40.01 23.38
CA ILE A 691 13.96 39.96 22.77
C ILE A 691 13.60 41.40 22.39
N SER A 692 13.31 41.64 21.12
CA SER A 692 12.93 42.97 20.63
C SER A 692 11.64 43.41 21.33
N GLY A 693 11.73 44.42 22.21
CA GLY A 693 10.56 44.87 22.96
C GLY A 693 10.79 45.62 24.28
N ASP A 694 11.95 45.56 24.96
CA ASP A 694 12.15 46.48 26.11
C ASP A 694 13.58 46.73 26.65
N SER A 695 14.67 46.10 26.16
CA SER A 695 16.01 46.34 26.78
C SER A 695 17.22 45.94 25.91
N CYS A 696 17.34 46.39 24.65
CA CYS A 696 18.61 46.26 23.90
C CYS A 696 19.54 47.49 24.10
N SER A 697 19.38 48.23 25.19
CA SER A 697 20.15 49.43 25.49
C SER A 697 20.53 49.51 26.97
N ARG A 698 21.47 48.66 27.38
CA ARG A 698 22.44 48.93 28.47
C ARG A 698 23.39 47.75 28.63
N MET A 699 24.66 47.95 28.28
CA MET A 699 25.74 47.14 28.84
C MET A 699 25.84 47.40 30.35
N PRO A 700 25.97 46.38 31.21
CA PRO A 700 26.45 46.58 32.56
C PRO A 700 27.96 46.32 32.63
N SER A 701 28.69 47.38 32.95
CA SER A 701 30.05 47.33 33.47
C SER A 701 30.13 46.54 34.78
N ALA A 702 31.28 45.90 34.97
CA ALA A 702 31.66 45.10 36.14
C ALA A 702 31.25 45.67 37.52
N ALA A 703 30.68 44.83 38.37
CA ALA A 703 30.76 44.98 39.82
C ALA A 703 30.71 43.61 40.53
N LYS A 704 31.67 43.41 41.45
CA LYS A 704 31.94 42.17 42.19
C LYS A 704 30.98 41.95 43.38
N SER A 705 30.75 40.67 43.66
CA SER A 705 30.46 39.96 44.94
C SER A 705 29.69 40.65 46.08
N SER A 706 28.48 40.15 46.41
CA SER A 706 28.08 39.76 47.79
C SER A 706 26.73 39.00 47.90
N ILE A 707 26.36 38.11 46.96
CA ILE A 707 24.99 37.52 46.94
C ILE A 707 24.91 36.09 47.49
N LEU A 708 26.03 35.45 47.82
CA LEU A 708 26.04 34.02 48.19
C LEU A 708 25.53 33.69 49.62
N LYS A 709 25.39 34.69 50.51
CA LYS A 709 25.00 34.45 51.92
C LYS A 709 23.48 34.59 52.19
N LEU A 710 22.75 35.26 51.31
CA LEU A 710 21.29 35.44 51.43
C LEU A 710 20.48 34.30 50.79
N ALA A 711 21.04 33.62 49.78
CA ALA A 711 20.34 32.56 49.07
C ALA A 711 20.14 31.28 49.92
N MET A 712 21.08 30.95 50.83
CA MET A 712 20.98 29.72 51.64
C MET A 712 19.94 29.79 52.76
N SER A 713 19.67 30.97 53.34
CA SER A 713 18.64 31.12 54.39
C SER A 713 17.22 31.12 53.82
N LEU A 714 17.05 31.65 52.60
CA LEU A 714 15.77 31.64 51.89
C LEU A 714 15.35 30.22 51.47
N LEU A 715 16.30 29.38 51.05
CA LEU A 715 16.03 27.99 50.64
C LEU A 715 15.51 27.10 51.77
N LEU A 716 16.05 27.24 53.00
CA LEU A 716 15.61 26.47 54.17
C LEU A 716 14.20 26.85 54.64
N SER A 717 13.84 28.14 54.55
CA SER A 717 12.51 28.63 54.90
C SER A 717 11.42 28.21 53.89
N ALA A 718 11.77 28.18 52.60
CA ALA A 718 10.86 27.76 51.53
C ALA A 718 10.51 26.26 51.60
N THR A 719 11.47 25.41 51.97
CA THR A 719 11.23 23.96 52.15
C THR A 719 10.30 23.65 53.31
N ALA A 720 10.37 24.40 54.42
CA ALA A 720 9.47 24.22 55.56
C ALA A 720 8.03 24.67 55.25
N LEU A 721 7.87 25.73 54.46
CA LEU A 721 6.57 26.24 54.04
C LEU A 721 5.86 25.28 53.07
N LEU A 722 6.61 24.63 52.17
CA LEU A 722 6.08 23.64 51.23
C LEU A 722 5.59 22.37 51.93
N LEU A 723 6.27 21.92 52.99
CA LEU A 723 5.86 20.76 53.79
C LEU A 723 4.58 21.03 54.60
N LEU A 724 4.41 22.25 55.12
CA LEU A 724 3.19 22.67 55.81
C LEU A 724 1.99 22.82 54.86
N LEU A 725 2.21 23.32 53.64
CA LEU A 725 1.20 23.40 52.58
C LEU A 725 0.74 22.00 52.11
N ALA A 726 1.67 21.05 51.99
CA ALA A 726 1.34 19.67 51.65
C ALA A 726 0.48 18.99 52.73
N LEU A 727 0.77 19.24 54.01
CA LEU A 727 -0.01 18.73 55.14
C LEU A 727 -1.41 19.37 55.21
N TYR A 728 -1.52 20.66 54.90
CA TYR A 728 -2.80 21.38 54.81
C TYR A 728 -3.68 20.87 53.66
N MET A 729 -3.10 20.59 52.49
CA MET A 729 -3.83 20.03 51.35
C MET A 729 -4.32 18.60 51.61
N LEU A 730 -3.56 17.79 52.35
CA LEU A 730 -3.98 16.46 52.81
C LEU A 730 -5.19 16.50 53.75
N ILE A 731 -5.35 17.56 54.52
CA ILE A 731 -6.51 17.75 55.42
C ILE A 731 -7.73 18.28 54.65
N LYS A 732 -7.50 19.14 53.64
CA LYS A 732 -8.59 19.74 52.84
C LYS A 732 -9.26 18.75 51.87
N VAL A 733 -8.52 17.74 51.38
CA VAL A 733 -9.04 16.69 50.49
C VAL A 733 -10.00 15.72 51.20
N ARG A 734 -10.07 15.75 52.55
CA ARG A 734 -10.93 14.84 53.31
C ARG A 734 -12.37 15.35 53.52
N ASN A 735 -12.69 16.61 53.19
CA ASN A 735 -14.03 17.16 53.39
C ASN A 735 -14.45 18.12 52.26
N GLY A 736 -15.42 17.68 51.43
CA GLY A 736 -16.38 18.56 50.78
C GLY A 736 -16.30 18.70 49.25
N ALA A 737 -17.41 18.32 48.59
CA ALA A 737 -17.90 18.84 47.31
C ALA A 737 -19.32 19.43 47.57
N PRO A 738 -20.06 20.08 46.64
CA PRO A 738 -19.75 20.57 45.27
C PRO A 738 -20.30 22.00 44.94
N ASP A 739 -20.32 22.32 43.63
CA ASP A 739 -21.12 23.30 42.84
C ASP A 739 -20.71 24.77 42.64
N ASP A 740 -20.51 25.20 41.37
CA ASP A 740 -21.52 25.92 40.56
C ASP A 740 -21.07 26.09 39.06
N THR A 741 -21.93 26.68 38.24
CA THR A 741 -22.39 26.30 36.90
C THR A 741 -21.79 27.03 35.67
N GLY A 742 -21.73 26.29 34.56
CA GLY A 742 -21.21 26.66 33.23
C GLY A 742 -20.32 25.53 32.72
N ASP A 743 -20.41 25.08 31.45
CA ASP A 743 -19.67 23.89 30.95
C ASP A 743 -18.20 23.96 31.42
N PRO A 744 -17.85 23.20 32.49
CA PRO A 744 -16.62 23.46 33.24
C PRO A 744 -15.39 23.12 32.39
N GLU A 745 -15.61 22.46 31.25
CA GLU A 745 -14.57 22.03 30.33
C GLU A 745 -14.02 23.14 29.42
N ILE A 746 -14.74 24.25 29.22
CA ILE A 746 -14.36 25.32 28.28
C ILE A 746 -13.92 26.61 29.00
N ALA A 747 -13.85 26.59 30.34
CA ALA A 747 -13.49 27.76 31.13
C ALA A 747 -12.08 28.32 30.79
N PRO A 748 -11.89 29.65 30.72
CA PRO A 748 -10.59 30.28 30.55
C PRO A 748 -9.69 30.10 31.79
N PRO A 749 -8.36 30.27 31.68
CA PRO A 749 -7.61 30.71 30.50
C PRO A 749 -7.27 29.58 29.53
N TRP A 750 -7.27 29.90 28.24
CA TRP A 750 -6.82 29.03 27.16
C TRP A 750 -5.41 29.43 26.69
N SER A 751 -4.55 28.43 26.50
CA SER A 751 -3.25 28.57 25.85
C SER A 751 -3.34 28.10 24.41
N ILE A 752 -2.67 28.80 23.49
CA ILE A 752 -2.63 28.46 22.06
C ILE A 752 -1.18 28.38 21.59
N THR A 753 -0.85 27.29 20.91
CA THR A 753 0.44 27.08 20.27
C THR A 753 0.18 26.82 18.79
N LEU A 754 0.58 27.75 17.92
CA LEU A 754 0.48 27.55 16.47
C LEU A 754 1.88 27.32 15.89
N PHE A 755 1.99 26.28 15.05
CA PHE A 755 3.20 25.91 14.33
C PHE A 755 3.45 26.79 13.09
N GLN A 756 2.54 27.73 12.80
CA GLN A 756 2.66 28.72 11.72
C GLN A 756 2.10 30.10 12.12
N LYS A 757 2.45 31.12 11.34
CA LYS A 757 1.92 32.49 11.45
C LYS A 757 0.55 32.57 10.78
N ARG A 758 -0.51 32.23 11.51
CA ARG A 758 -1.91 32.55 11.19
C ARG A 758 -2.53 33.29 12.37
N ASP A 759 -3.34 34.31 12.09
CA ASP A 759 -4.10 35.06 13.10
C ASP A 759 -5.35 34.26 13.49
N ILE A 760 -5.16 33.19 14.27
CA ILE A 760 -6.26 32.35 14.79
C ILE A 760 -6.55 32.78 16.22
N LEU A 761 -7.73 33.36 16.44
CA LEU A 761 -8.21 33.71 17.77
C LEU A 761 -8.90 32.50 18.41
N VAL A 762 -8.58 32.22 19.68
CA VAL A 762 -9.23 31.12 20.42
C VAL A 762 -10.75 31.32 20.49
N ASP A 763 -11.22 32.56 20.61
CA ASP A 763 -12.65 32.87 20.65
C ASP A 763 -13.39 32.47 19.37
N ASP A 764 -12.74 32.57 18.20
CA ASP A 764 -13.31 32.13 16.91
C ASP A 764 -13.48 30.61 16.86
N ILE A 765 -12.51 29.89 17.44
CA ILE A 765 -12.57 28.44 17.60
C ILE A 765 -13.72 28.06 18.54
N LEU A 766 -13.76 28.65 19.73
CA LEU A 766 -14.74 28.31 20.77
C LEU A 766 -16.18 28.56 20.31
N ARG A 767 -16.44 29.66 19.59
CA ARG A 767 -17.77 29.94 18.98
C ARG A 767 -18.19 28.89 17.95
N SER A 768 -17.23 28.21 17.33
CA SER A 768 -17.47 27.22 16.30
C SER A 768 -17.67 25.79 16.85
N LEU A 769 -17.43 25.54 18.14
CA LEU A 769 -17.57 24.22 18.78
C LEU A 769 -19.03 23.87 19.14
N ILE A 770 -19.93 23.99 18.16
CA ILE A 770 -21.35 23.69 18.31
C ILE A 770 -21.75 22.45 17.49
N PRO A 771 -22.82 21.72 17.85
CA PRO A 771 -23.22 20.48 17.16
C PRO A 771 -23.42 20.63 15.64
N GLY A 772 -23.90 21.79 15.18
CA GLY A 772 -24.11 22.08 13.76
C GLY A 772 -22.84 22.18 12.91
N ASN A 773 -21.67 22.29 13.53
CA ASN A 773 -20.38 22.38 12.85
C ASN A 773 -19.58 21.07 12.89
N ILE A 774 -20.15 19.97 13.40
CA ILE A 774 -19.46 18.69 13.49
C ILE A 774 -19.28 18.11 12.08
N ILE A 775 -18.02 17.78 11.74
CA ILE A 775 -17.64 17.15 10.46
C ILE A 775 -17.09 15.74 10.64
N GLY A 776 -16.86 15.29 11.88
CA GLY A 776 -16.46 13.91 12.17
C GLY A 776 -16.50 13.58 13.67
N LYS A 777 -16.71 12.31 14.02
CA LYS A 777 -16.64 11.79 15.40
C LYS A 777 -15.85 10.50 15.42
N GLY A 778 -14.90 10.37 16.35
CA GLY A 778 -14.03 9.21 16.46
C GLY A 778 -13.66 8.84 17.91
N CYS A 779 -12.79 7.84 18.06
CA CYS A 779 -12.39 7.30 19.36
C CYS A 779 -11.65 8.32 20.24
N SER A 780 -10.87 9.22 19.62
CA SER A 780 -10.05 10.22 20.31
C SER A 780 -10.77 11.55 20.57
N GLY A 781 -11.82 11.87 19.81
CA GLY A 781 -12.56 13.13 19.94
C GLY A 781 -13.62 13.41 18.86
N VAL A 782 -14.09 14.65 18.82
CA VAL A 782 -15.02 15.19 17.82
C VAL A 782 -14.33 16.26 17.00
N VAL A 783 -14.50 16.24 15.67
CA VAL A 783 -13.93 17.22 14.74
C VAL A 783 -15.01 18.20 14.30
N TYR A 784 -14.73 19.49 14.44
CA TYR A 784 -15.59 20.61 14.06
C TYR A 784 -14.96 21.39 12.90
N ARG A 785 -15.78 21.92 12.01
CA ARG A 785 -15.37 22.97 11.09
C ARG A 785 -15.48 24.32 11.81
N ALA A 786 -14.36 25.03 11.95
CA ALA A 786 -14.35 26.37 12.51
C ALA A 786 -14.12 27.43 11.43
N LEU A 787 -14.97 28.45 11.42
CA LEU A 787 -14.86 29.58 10.52
C LEU A 787 -14.08 30.70 11.23
N LEU A 788 -12.98 31.12 10.64
CA LEU A 788 -12.15 32.21 11.18
C LEU A 788 -12.70 33.56 10.71
N CYS A 789 -12.44 34.64 11.45
CA CYS A 789 -12.87 35.99 11.08
C CYS A 789 -12.36 36.47 9.70
N GLY A 790 -11.30 35.84 9.17
CA GLY A 790 -10.76 36.08 7.82
C GLY A 790 -11.49 35.36 6.67
N GLY A 791 -12.54 34.57 6.95
CA GLY A 791 -13.30 33.80 5.95
C GLY A 791 -12.77 32.39 5.67
N ASP A 792 -11.56 32.07 6.13
CA ASP A 792 -10.96 30.73 6.03
C ASP A 792 -11.62 29.74 7.00
N SER A 793 -11.71 28.47 6.59
CA SER A 793 -12.15 27.37 7.45
C SER A 793 -10.98 26.52 7.90
N ILE A 794 -10.99 26.11 9.18
CA ILE A 794 -10.06 25.11 9.74
C ILE A 794 -10.84 23.94 10.33
N ALA A 795 -10.17 22.80 10.46
CA ALA A 795 -10.72 21.66 11.20
C ALA A 795 -10.17 21.66 12.64
N VAL A 796 -11.07 21.54 13.62
CA VAL A 796 -10.75 21.57 15.05
C VAL A 796 -11.17 20.26 15.70
N LYS A 797 -10.20 19.46 16.14
CA LYS A 797 -10.46 18.20 16.86
C LYS A 797 -10.46 18.47 18.37
N ARG A 798 -11.64 18.41 18.99
CA ARG A 798 -11.81 18.43 20.46
C ARG A 798 -11.65 17.01 20.99
N LEU A 799 -10.63 16.79 21.81
CA LEU A 799 -10.37 15.49 22.42
C LEU A 799 -11.32 15.20 23.59
N TRP A 800 -11.64 13.93 23.84
CA TRP A 800 -12.49 13.55 24.97
C TRP A 800 -11.79 13.83 26.33
N PRO A 801 -12.51 14.36 27.33
CA PRO A 801 -11.99 14.57 28.68
C PRO A 801 -11.63 13.25 29.38
N SER A 802 -10.52 13.22 30.12
CA SER A 802 -10.13 12.14 31.06
C SER A 802 -10.14 10.70 30.50
N LYS A 803 -9.78 10.49 29.23
CA LYS A 803 -9.46 9.17 28.68
C LYS A 803 -7.96 9.04 28.38
N LYS A 804 -7.33 7.97 28.89
CA LYS A 804 -5.91 7.64 28.62
C LYS A 804 -5.56 7.62 27.12
N CYS A 805 -6.51 7.19 26.28
CA CYS A 805 -6.37 7.19 24.83
C CYS A 805 -6.23 8.61 24.23
N SER A 806 -6.95 9.60 24.76
CA SER A 806 -6.93 10.99 24.28
C SER A 806 -5.62 11.70 24.63
N GLU A 807 -4.98 11.37 25.76
CA GLU A 807 -3.67 11.93 26.12
C GLU A 807 -2.54 11.39 25.23
N LEU A 808 -2.55 10.08 24.96
CA LEU A 808 -1.60 9.43 24.06
C LEU A 808 -1.77 9.92 22.61
N ALA A 809 -3.02 10.06 22.13
CA ALA A 809 -3.30 10.58 20.80
C ALA A 809 -2.85 12.05 20.66
N PHE A 810 -3.05 12.88 21.68
CA PHE A 810 -2.57 14.26 21.67
C PHE A 810 -1.04 14.32 21.55
N ALA A 811 -0.32 13.55 22.37
CA ALA A 811 1.14 13.52 22.36
C ALA A 811 1.67 12.96 21.03
N SER A 812 1.05 11.90 20.49
CA SER A 812 1.45 11.32 19.20
C SER A 812 1.20 12.28 18.03
N GLU A 813 0.01 12.88 17.93
CA GLU A 813 -0.33 13.82 16.85
C GLU A 813 0.57 15.05 16.89
N THR A 814 0.82 15.63 18.08
CA THR A 814 1.67 16.83 18.20
C THR A 814 3.15 16.55 17.96
N ASN A 815 3.69 15.41 18.43
CA ASN A 815 5.10 15.06 18.19
C ASN A 815 5.35 14.65 16.73
N THR A 816 4.41 13.92 16.13
CA THR A 816 4.52 13.41 14.76
C THR A 816 4.26 14.51 13.74
N LEU A 817 3.05 15.08 13.74
CA LEU A 817 2.68 16.10 12.74
C LEU A 817 3.33 17.46 13.01
N GLY A 818 3.80 17.70 14.24
CA GLY A 818 4.59 18.89 14.56
C GLY A 818 5.98 18.87 13.95
N SER A 819 6.55 17.70 13.62
CA SER A 819 7.94 17.54 13.14
C SER A 819 8.07 17.24 11.65
N ILE A 820 6.96 17.02 10.94
CA ILE A 820 6.97 16.60 9.53
C ILE A 820 6.16 17.53 8.62
N ARG A 821 6.56 17.61 7.35
CA ARG A 821 5.84 18.36 6.33
C ARG A 821 5.92 17.63 4.99
N HIS A 822 4.76 17.24 4.46
CA HIS A 822 4.66 16.61 3.15
C HIS A 822 3.37 17.06 2.45
N LYS A 823 3.42 17.17 1.12
CA LYS A 823 2.29 17.64 0.30
C LYS A 823 1.05 16.73 0.36
N ASN A 824 1.21 15.48 0.81
CA ASN A 824 0.14 14.48 0.95
C ASN A 824 -0.13 14.06 2.41
N ILE A 825 0.22 14.90 3.38
CA ILE A 825 -0.06 14.66 4.80
C ILE A 825 -0.83 15.87 5.34
N VAL A 826 -1.88 15.62 6.13
CA VAL A 826 -2.67 16.69 6.74
C VAL A 826 -1.78 17.53 7.63
N ARG A 827 -1.85 18.84 7.44
CA ARG A 827 -0.99 19.76 8.14
C ARG A 827 -1.60 20.15 9.48
N LEU A 828 -0.85 19.93 10.56
CA LEU A 828 -1.18 20.42 11.90
C LEU A 828 -0.80 21.91 12.00
N LEU A 829 -1.81 22.76 12.18
CA LEU A 829 -1.65 24.21 12.32
C LEU A 829 -1.23 24.61 13.74
N GLY A 830 -1.64 23.84 14.73
CA GLY A 830 -1.41 24.14 16.13
C GLY A 830 -2.31 23.35 17.07
N TYR A 831 -2.27 23.71 18.34
CA TYR A 831 -3.18 23.20 19.36
C TYR A 831 -3.58 24.29 20.35
N CYS A 832 -4.76 24.13 20.95
CA CYS A 832 -5.21 24.94 22.08
C CYS A 832 -5.45 24.04 23.28
N SER A 833 -5.18 24.52 24.49
CA SER A 833 -5.49 23.78 25.70
C SER A 833 -5.87 24.70 26.86
N ASN A 834 -6.82 24.24 27.68
CA ASN A 834 -7.09 24.77 29.01
C ASN A 834 -6.88 23.65 30.05
N ARG A 835 -7.37 23.84 31.29
CA ARG A 835 -7.19 22.87 32.38
C ARG A 835 -7.88 21.51 32.16
N SER A 836 -8.85 21.44 31.25
CA SER A 836 -9.78 20.31 31.12
C SER A 836 -9.89 19.76 29.69
N THR A 837 -9.56 20.57 28.68
CA THR A 837 -9.78 20.28 27.27
C THR A 837 -8.54 20.61 26.45
N LYS A 838 -8.26 19.74 25.46
CA LYS A 838 -7.24 19.93 24.43
C LYS A 838 -7.88 19.90 23.05
N LEU A 839 -7.49 20.85 22.20
CA LEU A 839 -7.95 21.02 20.83
C LEU A 839 -6.75 20.93 19.88
N LEU A 840 -6.88 20.19 18.79
CA LEU A 840 -5.90 20.15 17.69
C LEU A 840 -6.48 20.87 16.48
N LEU A 841 -5.65 21.69 15.82
CA LEU A 841 -6.05 22.57 14.72
C LEU A 841 -5.40 22.09 13.42
N TYR A 842 -6.20 21.83 12.39
CA TYR A 842 -5.77 21.30 11.09
C TYR A 842 -6.24 22.18 9.94
N ASP A 843 -5.57 22.10 8.80
CA ASP A 843 -6.18 22.58 7.55
C ASP A 843 -7.49 21.84 7.28
N TYR A 844 -8.52 22.60 6.85
CA TYR A 844 -9.80 22.02 6.48
C TYR A 844 -9.75 21.48 5.05
N MET A 845 -10.17 20.23 4.88
CA MET A 845 -10.26 19.56 3.59
C MET A 845 -11.72 19.59 3.11
N PRO A 846 -12.05 20.36 2.06
CA PRO A 846 -13.44 20.66 1.70
C PRO A 846 -14.18 19.48 1.06
N ASN A 847 -13.47 18.51 0.48
CA ASN A 847 -14.06 17.35 -0.18
C ASN A 847 -14.20 16.12 0.73
N GLY A 848 -14.02 16.29 2.04
CA GLY A 848 -14.23 15.22 3.02
C GLY A 848 -13.18 14.11 2.94
N SER A 849 -13.55 12.89 3.35
CA SER A 849 -12.68 11.72 3.27
C SER A 849 -12.87 10.95 1.96
N LEU A 850 -11.85 10.20 1.56
CA LEU A 850 -11.91 9.26 0.45
C LEU A 850 -12.99 8.19 0.71
N GLY A 851 -13.15 7.74 1.95
CA GLY A 851 -14.23 6.82 2.30
C GLY A 851 -15.61 7.39 2.00
N SER A 852 -15.86 8.67 2.29
CA SER A 852 -17.10 9.34 1.86
C SER A 852 -17.16 9.48 0.33
N LEU A 853 -16.07 9.86 -0.35
CA LEU A 853 -16.09 9.93 -1.81
C LEU A 853 -16.41 8.57 -2.48
N LEU A 854 -15.94 7.47 -1.89
CA LEU A 854 -16.15 6.12 -2.40
C LEU A 854 -17.50 5.51 -2.01
N HIS A 855 -18.10 5.92 -0.88
CA HIS A 855 -19.24 5.23 -0.28
C HIS A 855 -20.43 6.13 0.10
N ASP A 856 -20.39 7.45 -0.09
CA ASP A 856 -21.48 8.34 0.33
C ASP A 856 -22.70 8.24 -0.59
N GLU A 857 -23.81 7.79 0.01
CA GLU A 857 -25.13 7.60 -0.58
C GLU A 857 -25.86 8.93 -0.92
N ASN A 858 -25.27 10.10 -0.60
CA ASN A 858 -25.91 11.42 -0.74
C ASN A 858 -25.72 12.15 -2.08
N GLY A 859 -25.34 11.46 -3.16
CA GLY A 859 -25.65 11.94 -4.52
C GLY A 859 -24.94 13.22 -4.98
N LYS A 860 -23.72 13.51 -4.51
CA LYS A 860 -22.81 14.44 -5.21
C LYS A 860 -21.94 13.63 -6.17
N GLY A 861 -22.54 13.26 -7.30
CA GLY A 861 -21.94 12.47 -8.36
C GLY A 861 -20.67 13.08 -8.93
N VAL A 862 -19.52 12.75 -8.33
CA VAL A 862 -18.21 12.93 -8.93
C VAL A 862 -17.83 11.55 -9.43
N VAL A 863 -17.93 11.35 -10.75
CA VAL A 863 -17.31 10.20 -11.41
C VAL A 863 -15.82 10.31 -11.12
N VAL A 864 -15.30 9.46 -10.24
CA VAL A 864 -13.86 9.41 -9.94
C VAL A 864 -13.19 8.71 -11.12
N GLU A 865 -12.89 9.50 -12.16
CA GLU A 865 -12.11 9.11 -13.33
C GLU A 865 -10.81 8.41 -12.89
N TRP A 866 -10.32 7.48 -13.71
CA TRP A 866 -9.13 6.69 -13.37
C TRP A 866 -7.92 7.55 -13.03
N GLU A 867 -7.75 8.69 -13.71
CA GLU A 867 -6.70 9.66 -13.43
C GLU A 867 -6.79 10.22 -12.00
N MET A 868 -8.01 10.54 -11.53
CA MET A 868 -8.22 11.00 -10.16
C MET A 868 -7.91 9.89 -9.14
N ARG A 869 -8.34 8.64 -9.41
CA ARG A 869 -8.03 7.48 -8.56
C ARG A 869 -6.53 7.23 -8.47
N TYR A 870 -5.85 7.25 -9.61
CA TYR A 870 -4.41 7.10 -9.71
C TYR A 870 -3.69 8.19 -8.92
N ASN A 871 -4.09 9.45 -9.06
CA ASN A 871 -3.49 10.57 -8.31
C ASN A 871 -3.73 10.47 -6.80
N ILE A 872 -4.90 9.98 -6.38
CA ILE A 872 -5.21 9.73 -4.96
C ILE A 872 -4.33 8.60 -4.41
N LEU A 873 -4.23 7.48 -5.13
CA LEU A 873 -3.40 6.33 -4.73
C LEU A 873 -1.92 6.71 -4.68
N LEU A 874 -1.42 7.35 -5.74
CA LEU A 874 -0.04 7.81 -5.85
C LEU A 874 0.30 8.81 -4.73
N GLY A 875 -0.57 9.77 -4.46
CA GLY A 875 -0.33 10.75 -3.39
C GLY A 875 -0.37 10.13 -1.99
N ALA A 876 -1.29 9.20 -1.72
CA ALA A 876 -1.32 8.46 -0.46
C ALA A 876 -0.04 7.60 -0.28
N ALA A 877 0.39 6.89 -1.33
CA ALA A 877 1.63 6.12 -1.34
C ALA A 877 2.86 7.01 -1.14
N GLN A 878 2.92 8.19 -1.77
CA GLN A 878 3.98 9.17 -1.54
C GLN A 878 4.00 9.67 -0.09
N GLY A 879 2.83 9.91 0.51
CA GLY A 879 2.71 10.26 1.92
C GLY A 879 3.23 9.18 2.86
N LEU A 880 2.91 7.91 2.59
CA LEU A 880 3.41 6.77 3.38
C LEU A 880 4.90 6.53 3.18
N ALA A 881 5.38 6.59 1.94
CA ALA A 881 6.79 6.44 1.61
C ALA A 881 7.63 7.50 2.35
N TYR A 882 7.15 8.74 2.38
CA TYR A 882 7.78 9.81 3.15
C TYR A 882 7.84 9.48 4.65
N LEU A 883 6.73 9.01 5.24
CA LEU A 883 6.70 8.63 6.66
C LEU A 883 7.65 7.48 7.01
N HIS A 884 7.75 6.47 6.13
CA HIS A 884 8.52 5.25 6.40
C HIS A 884 10.00 5.35 6.05
N HIS A 885 10.33 6.11 5.01
CA HIS A 885 11.68 6.13 4.44
C HIS A 885 12.37 7.49 4.55
N ASP A 886 11.61 8.58 4.59
CA ASP A 886 12.17 9.93 4.58
C ASP A 886 12.26 10.54 5.98
N CYS A 887 11.26 10.32 6.84
CA CYS A 887 11.26 10.73 8.24
C CYS A 887 12.30 9.97 9.07
N ILE A 888 13.02 10.68 9.94
CA ILE A 888 13.95 10.11 10.92
C ILE A 888 13.60 10.71 12.29
N PRO A 889 13.24 9.88 13.30
CA PRO A 889 12.98 8.44 13.20
C PRO A 889 11.87 8.10 12.17
N PRO A 890 11.86 6.90 11.57
CA PRO A 890 10.74 6.44 10.76
C PRO A 890 9.43 6.48 11.55
N ILE A 891 8.34 6.84 10.87
CA ILE A 891 7.05 7.09 11.50
C ILE A 891 6.06 6.07 10.98
N LEU A 892 5.60 5.17 11.84
CA LEU A 892 4.51 4.26 11.50
C LEU A 892 3.17 4.96 11.78
N HIS A 893 2.35 5.16 10.75
CA HIS A 893 1.04 5.79 10.92
C HIS A 893 0.05 4.91 11.72
N ARG A 894 0.09 3.58 11.51
CA ARG A 894 -0.72 2.55 12.18
C ARG A 894 -2.24 2.69 12.09
N ASP A 895 -2.78 3.55 11.22
CA ASP A 895 -4.24 3.69 11.04
C ASP A 895 -4.60 4.20 9.63
N VAL A 896 -4.06 3.55 8.60
CA VAL A 896 -4.28 3.96 7.22
C VAL A 896 -5.54 3.28 6.68
N LYS A 897 -6.57 4.08 6.41
CA LYS A 897 -7.86 3.64 5.85
C LYS A 897 -8.47 4.73 4.98
N ALA A 898 -9.43 4.39 4.11
CA ALA A 898 -10.08 5.37 3.23
C ALA A 898 -10.71 6.55 4.00
N ASN A 899 -11.22 6.33 5.21
CA ASN A 899 -11.77 7.40 6.05
C ASN A 899 -10.72 8.37 6.62
N ASN A 900 -9.44 7.97 6.64
CA ASN A 900 -8.31 8.77 7.12
C ASN A 900 -7.50 9.39 5.97
N ILE A 901 -7.92 9.20 4.71
CA ILE A 901 -7.38 9.93 3.56
C ILE A 901 -8.36 11.06 3.26
N LEU A 902 -7.98 12.30 3.59
CA LEU A 902 -8.81 13.48 3.33
C LEU A 902 -8.49 14.08 1.95
N LEU A 903 -9.48 14.74 1.35
CA LEU A 903 -9.39 15.25 -0.02
C LEU A 903 -9.44 16.77 -0.07
N GLY A 904 -8.38 17.35 -0.64
CA GLY A 904 -8.25 18.79 -0.90
C GLY A 904 -9.23 19.30 -1.96
N GLN A 905 -9.16 20.60 -2.24
CA GLN A 905 -10.06 21.29 -3.19
C GLN A 905 -10.08 20.65 -4.58
N ARG A 906 -8.96 20.10 -5.06
CA ARG A 906 -8.85 19.41 -6.36
C ARG A 906 -8.73 17.90 -6.20
N TYR A 907 -9.23 17.36 -5.09
CA TYR A 907 -9.14 15.93 -4.74
C TYR A 907 -7.71 15.44 -4.51
N GLU A 908 -6.78 16.32 -4.12
CA GLU A 908 -5.45 15.90 -3.69
C GLU A 908 -5.56 15.10 -2.37
N PRO A 909 -4.89 13.94 -2.24
CA PRO A 909 -5.00 13.11 -1.04
C PRO A 909 -4.08 13.62 0.08
N TYR A 910 -4.60 13.60 1.31
CA TYR A 910 -3.88 13.93 2.53
C TYR A 910 -4.12 12.84 3.58
N LEU A 911 -3.06 12.15 4.01
CA LEU A 911 -3.13 11.25 5.16
C LEU A 911 -3.45 12.05 6.43
N ALA A 912 -4.38 11.56 7.23
CA ALA A 912 -4.87 12.21 8.44
C ALA A 912 -5.06 11.21 9.59
N ASP A 913 -5.32 11.76 10.78
CA ASP A 913 -5.53 11.00 12.03
C ASP A 913 -4.31 10.22 12.53
N PHE A 914 -3.29 10.97 12.94
CA PHE A 914 -2.04 10.44 13.49
C PHE A 914 -2.15 10.08 14.99
N GLY A 915 -3.37 9.93 15.52
CA GLY A 915 -3.60 9.61 16.94
C GLY A 915 -3.00 8.28 17.38
N LEU A 916 -2.76 7.38 16.41
CA LEU A 916 -2.08 6.12 16.61
C LEU A 916 -0.68 6.10 15.99
N ALA A 917 -0.13 7.22 15.50
CA ALA A 917 1.21 7.20 14.93
C ALA A 917 2.27 6.85 15.97
N LYS A 918 3.40 6.30 15.53
CA LYS A 918 4.54 5.95 16.39
C LYS A 918 5.85 6.29 15.70
N LEU A 919 6.68 7.05 16.42
CA LEU A 919 8.08 7.27 16.08
C LEU A 919 8.88 6.01 16.44
N LEU A 920 9.62 5.47 15.49
CA LEU A 920 10.56 4.37 15.71
C LEU A 920 11.92 4.94 16.15
N ASN A 921 12.04 5.34 17.43
CA ASN A 921 13.33 5.68 18.03
C ASN A 921 14.06 4.42 18.48
N GLU A 922 15.37 4.35 18.22
CA GLU A 922 16.26 3.28 18.67
C GLU A 922 16.49 3.29 20.21
N ASP A 923 16.23 4.41 20.90
CA ASP A 923 16.53 4.58 22.34
C ASP A 923 15.38 4.26 23.33
N ASN A 924 14.21 3.80 22.88
CA ASN A 924 13.09 3.47 23.78
C ASN A 924 12.73 1.98 23.83
N MET A 925 13.75 1.11 23.79
CA MET A 925 13.67 -0.31 24.20
C MET A 925 13.77 -0.52 25.72
N SER A 926 13.55 0.53 26.54
CA SER A 926 13.11 0.31 27.93
C SER A 926 11.59 0.21 27.96
N TYR A 927 11.09 -1.02 28.16
CA TYR A 927 9.69 -1.37 28.39
C TYR A 927 8.91 -0.34 29.23
N SER A 928 8.18 0.57 28.58
CA SER A 928 7.01 1.22 29.17
C SER A 928 5.77 0.37 28.82
N ARG A 929 5.36 -0.49 29.76
CA ARG A 929 4.22 -1.42 29.73
C ARG A 929 2.84 -0.74 29.59
N SER A 930 2.65 0.26 28.74
CA SER A 930 1.43 1.08 28.79
C SER A 930 0.73 1.43 27.47
N SER A 931 1.21 0.94 26.32
CA SER A 931 0.46 1.03 25.05
C SER A 931 0.15 -0.37 24.50
N PRO A 932 -1.06 -0.63 23.97
CA PRO A 932 -1.42 -1.95 23.45
C PRO A 932 -0.55 -2.30 22.23
N HIS A 933 -0.14 -3.57 22.17
CA HIS A 933 0.68 -4.13 21.08
C HIS A 933 -0.03 -4.14 19.72
N LEU A 934 -1.37 -4.01 19.70
CA LEU A 934 -2.20 -3.92 18.50
C LEU A 934 -2.83 -2.51 18.42
N ALA A 935 -2.59 -1.79 17.32
CA ALA A 935 -3.15 -0.45 17.08
C ALA A 935 -3.51 -0.28 15.61
N GLY A 936 -4.76 0.16 15.35
CA GLY A 936 -5.29 0.42 14.02
C GLY A 936 -6.81 0.23 13.99
N SER A 937 -7.42 0.55 12.86
CA SER A 937 -8.86 0.33 12.66
C SER A 937 -9.16 -1.09 12.23
N TYR A 938 -10.22 -1.68 12.78
CA TYR A 938 -10.68 -3.02 12.39
C TYR A 938 -10.85 -3.12 10.86
N GLY A 939 -10.20 -4.10 10.24
CA GLY A 939 -10.13 -4.27 8.78
C GLY A 939 -9.05 -3.46 8.04
N TYR A 940 -8.32 -2.59 8.74
CA TYR A 940 -7.25 -1.71 8.20
C TYR A 940 -6.06 -1.60 9.17
N ILE A 941 -5.89 -2.60 10.05
CA ILE A 941 -4.77 -2.67 10.98
C ILE A 941 -3.54 -3.01 10.14
N ALA A 942 -2.51 -2.17 10.20
CA ALA A 942 -1.23 -2.49 9.58
C ALA A 942 -0.68 -3.75 10.27
N PRO A 943 -0.17 -4.74 9.51
CA PRO A 943 0.36 -5.99 10.08
C PRO A 943 1.41 -5.74 11.17
#